data_AF-A0A954ZFY9-F1
#
_entry.id   AF-A0A954ZFY9-F1
#
_cell.length_a   1.000
_cell.length_b   1.000
_cell.length_c   1.000
_cell.angle_alpha   90.00
_cell.angle_beta   90.00
_cell.angle_gamma   90.00
#
_symmetry.space_group_name_H-M   'P 1'
#
loop_
_entity.id
_entity.type
_entity.pdbx_description
1 polymer ?
#
loop_
_entity_poly.entity_id
_entity_poly.type
_entity_poly.pdbx_seq_one_letter_code
_entity_poly.pdbx_strand_id
1 'polypeptide(L)'
;MTTNWSLAGKTMIAFALGIASLSGGATASADPCGMVPPITAGSGTPITRIGEQKTYVFHKDGVETFVIRPGFSGNIAEFGMLIPFPTPPAMRKVSDEIFPHIAAAIDPPEVVINNLILRRFSAAAAPESESALGFRDRDEGVRVIKQEAVGMYEVAVLEAGSAAALKRWMDEHQFRYPDGMDGVCEEYIDQNWCFVAVKTKVGQQAGVQPRPGQRTVTTDLPVGSTFDGHVQAMGFRFHTKELVVPMRLSAFNAGELRNIVYLLTDGPRKIRRIPEEYVVRQVSGQRLRQNVTDLLPIRFVGFRDQQLTADFVKAYATQRNPEFKNGAAKELFASDLLAVSTGELSLRHEEEEKELLRIGEHFGLRGADIDKLNSEQIAAAKQRTVERALRDIDRMTLTVVDGDFPREVLAGQNLTFAEYRMPAAQNSPLKYDATRRGPAPAEVEGIRKLGSLVPADANAGKRRWTVAVLWGGVIALGCAGLRRRPGICVLFVVVASLLVVAGGIAAEDIATETGEETRPIVDEPLFDQLRNESTATSAIAQLVELAGNPDERGSIVQKLTKTATHDPSVTRRGWAIAALAAIQGYDVDEQLLEIHADEQQSTLVRTWAAAARVSMASTPTGLIEKAQLVTQFPAIGRPIAMRLVDSLNRGDESVSVEKLIDVSRQVTQLQQSLAPAIIARGSQELLGVMTKSTDDQIRRMAAAYLGTLAAQTDSNVARDIIRAYQFDPEAKSVPWAGGALFVPGLAWEQEPARELVANLLAWHLWCDRNDMSAEQRQIHNNIRSLGLARAAGYESPGFRVADTVTWLKVWRDVVGRDQLRLMLQEQGVAEDAKYAVLLGE
;
A
#
# COMPACT_ATOMS: atom_id res chain seq x y z
N MET A 1 -71.77 16.62 46.40
CA MET A 1 -72.73 15.69 45.73
C MET A 1 -72.91 16.14 44.28
N THR A 2 -73.07 15.19 43.36
CA THR A 2 -73.86 15.28 42.10
C THR A 2 -73.88 16.60 41.27
N THR A 3 -72.98 16.67 40.28
CA THR A 3 -73.26 16.66 38.82
C THR A 3 -74.32 17.59 38.16
N ASN A 4 -73.90 18.13 36.99
CA ASN A 4 -74.68 18.51 35.78
C ASN A 4 -75.39 19.89 35.76
N TRP A 5 -75.50 20.61 34.62
CA TRP A 5 -75.00 20.37 33.24
C TRP A 5 -74.73 21.68 32.45
N SER A 6 -74.34 21.50 31.19
CA SER A 6 -73.89 22.41 30.10
C SER A 6 -74.86 23.57 29.69
N LEU A 7 -74.56 24.50 28.73
CA LEU A 7 -73.53 24.58 27.67
C LEU A 7 -73.31 26.05 27.18
N ALA A 8 -72.27 26.24 26.33
CA ALA A 8 -72.12 27.21 25.21
C ALA A 8 -71.40 28.55 25.48
N GLY A 9 -70.33 28.82 24.71
CA GLY A 9 -69.51 30.04 24.87
C GLY A 9 -68.41 30.37 23.83
N LYS A 10 -68.07 29.46 22.89
CA LYS A 10 -67.11 29.64 21.76
C LYS A 10 -65.67 30.10 22.07
N THR A 11 -64.70 29.24 21.76
CA THR A 11 -63.32 29.63 21.42
C THR A 11 -62.89 28.90 20.15
N MET A 12 -62.08 29.53 19.29
CA MET A 12 -61.70 28.98 17.99
C MET A 12 -60.35 28.22 18.05
N ILE A 13 -60.20 27.20 17.21
CA ILE A 13 -59.00 26.36 17.12
C ILE A 13 -58.07 26.88 16.01
N ALA A 14 -56.77 26.89 16.27
CA ALA A 14 -55.72 26.84 15.25
C ALA A 14 -54.82 25.62 15.54
N PHE A 15 -54.26 24.99 14.51
CA PHE A 15 -53.77 23.61 14.58
C PHE A 15 -52.27 23.50 14.22
N ALA A 16 -51.59 22.58 14.93
CA ALA A 16 -50.26 21.99 14.73
C ALA A 16 -49.26 22.61 13.72
N LEU A 17 -48.03 22.84 14.18
CA LEU A 17 -46.90 22.00 13.70
C LEU A 17 -45.77 21.91 14.74
N GLY A 18 -45.78 20.85 15.56
CA GLY A 18 -44.67 20.50 16.45
C GLY A 18 -43.76 19.48 15.78
N ILE A 19 -42.65 19.92 15.18
CA ILE A 19 -41.67 19.01 14.58
C ILE A 19 -40.92 18.32 15.73
N ALA A 20 -41.24 17.06 15.97
CA ALA A 20 -40.45 16.20 16.85
C ALA A 20 -39.11 15.89 16.17
N SER A 21 -38.03 16.53 16.64
CA SER A 21 -36.67 16.24 16.20
C SER A 21 -36.26 14.82 16.63
N LEU A 22 -36.56 13.84 15.77
CA LEU A 22 -35.97 12.51 15.82
C LEU A 22 -34.47 12.64 15.61
N SER A 23 -33.73 12.77 16.72
CA SER A 23 -32.29 12.63 16.77
C SER A 23 -31.93 11.19 16.40
N GLY A 24 -31.72 10.94 15.12
CA GLY A 24 -31.29 9.64 14.61
C GLY A 24 -29.95 9.27 15.23
N GLY A 25 -29.96 8.37 16.21
CA GLY A 25 -28.75 7.83 16.79
C GLY A 25 -27.99 7.05 15.70
N ALA A 26 -26.72 7.39 15.50
CA ALA A 26 -25.86 6.62 14.61
C ALA A 26 -25.78 5.18 15.13
N THR A 27 -26.11 4.22 14.26
CA THR A 27 -26.02 2.80 14.57
C THR A 27 -24.56 2.39 14.67
N ALA A 28 -24.03 2.38 15.88
CA ALA A 28 -22.76 1.72 16.18
C ALA A 28 -22.84 0.22 15.81
N SER A 29 -21.68 -0.42 15.67
CA SER A 29 -21.53 -1.85 15.38
C SER A 29 -20.61 -2.47 16.42
N ALA A 30 -21.03 -3.57 17.05
CA ALA A 30 -20.31 -4.17 18.17
C ALA A 30 -19.24 -5.18 17.68
N ASP A 31 -18.08 -5.22 18.35
CA ASP A 31 -16.91 -6.02 17.96
C ASP A 31 -16.69 -7.21 18.92
N PRO A 32 -16.27 -8.42 18.45
CA PRO A 32 -15.92 -9.59 19.26
C PRO A 32 -14.87 -9.33 20.35
N CYS A 33 -13.89 -8.47 20.04
CA CYS A 33 -12.73 -8.26 20.90
C CYS A 33 -13.05 -7.19 21.95
N GLY A 34 -12.19 -7.08 22.96
CA GLY A 34 -12.19 -5.94 23.86
C GLY A 34 -11.64 -4.72 23.12
N MET A 35 -12.47 -4.04 22.32
CA MET A 35 -12.15 -2.70 21.85
C MET A 35 -12.09 -1.79 23.07
N VAL A 36 -10.89 -1.34 23.37
CA VAL A 36 -10.60 -0.51 24.53
C VAL A 36 -10.17 0.85 24.00
N PRO A 37 -11.05 1.87 24.03
CA PRO A 37 -10.66 3.22 23.66
C PRO A 37 -9.60 3.72 24.65
N PRO A 38 -8.64 4.55 24.24
CA PRO A 38 -7.67 5.15 25.15
C PRO A 38 -8.23 6.40 25.84
N ILE A 39 -7.39 7.02 26.65
CA ILE A 39 -7.75 8.19 27.47
C ILE A 39 -7.82 9.45 26.59
N THR A 40 -9.01 10.03 26.44
CA THR A 40 -9.22 11.27 25.69
C THR A 40 -8.70 12.50 26.45
N ALA A 41 -7.54 13.02 26.04
CA ALA A 41 -7.03 14.32 26.48
C ALA A 41 -7.69 15.52 25.73
N GLY A 42 -9.01 15.46 25.52
CA GLY A 42 -9.76 16.46 24.76
C GLY A 42 -11.21 16.03 24.48
N SER A 43 -12.06 16.99 24.12
CA SER A 43 -13.50 16.78 23.85
C SER A 43 -13.76 16.25 22.42
N GLY A 44 -13.06 15.19 22.02
CA GLY A 44 -13.18 14.56 20.71
C GLY A 44 -14.37 13.60 20.59
N THR A 45 -14.84 13.36 19.37
CA THR A 45 -15.91 12.39 19.07
C THR A 45 -15.42 10.96 19.27
N PRO A 46 -16.15 10.07 19.98
CA PRO A 46 -15.74 8.69 20.17
C PRO A 46 -15.58 7.91 18.85
N ILE A 47 -14.58 7.01 18.81
CA ILE A 47 -14.39 6.06 17.71
C ILE A 47 -15.68 5.26 17.52
N THR A 48 -16.23 5.32 16.32
CA THR A 48 -17.46 4.64 15.92
C THR A 48 -17.13 3.59 14.87
N ARG A 49 -17.58 2.36 15.08
CA ARG A 49 -17.24 1.26 14.17
C ARG A 49 -18.04 1.32 12.87
N ILE A 50 -17.40 1.01 11.73
CA ILE A 50 -18.08 0.94 10.42
C ILE A 50 -17.95 -0.44 9.75
N GLY A 51 -19.06 -0.91 9.17
CA GLY A 51 -19.12 -2.12 8.36
C GLY A 51 -19.48 -3.42 9.10
N GLU A 52 -19.70 -4.47 8.31
CA GLU A 52 -19.96 -5.85 8.75
C GLU A 52 -18.70 -6.53 9.30
N GLN A 53 -18.84 -7.38 10.33
CA GLN A 53 -17.76 -8.24 10.79
C GLN A 53 -17.47 -9.38 9.80
N LYS A 54 -16.18 -9.62 9.53
CA LYS A 54 -15.72 -10.84 8.85
C LYS A 54 -14.58 -11.46 9.63
N THR A 55 -14.74 -12.74 9.97
CA THR A 55 -13.77 -13.55 10.74
C THR A 55 -13.59 -14.89 10.05
N TYR A 56 -12.35 -15.36 9.91
CA TYR A 56 -12.06 -16.73 9.47
C TYR A 56 -11.43 -17.51 10.63
N VAL A 57 -11.83 -18.77 10.73
CA VAL A 57 -11.38 -19.70 11.77
C VAL A 57 -11.05 -21.03 11.10
N PHE A 58 -9.86 -21.56 11.35
CA PHE A 58 -9.46 -22.91 10.95
C PHE A 58 -9.17 -23.71 12.21
N HIS A 59 -9.62 -24.96 12.31
CA HIS A 59 -9.22 -25.85 13.41
C HIS A 59 -9.08 -27.29 12.94
N LYS A 60 -7.93 -27.90 13.24
CA LYS A 60 -7.59 -29.29 12.92
C LYS A 60 -6.44 -29.77 13.81
N ASP A 61 -6.52 -31.02 14.29
CA ASP A 61 -5.44 -31.76 14.97
C ASP A 61 -4.71 -31.00 16.11
N GLY A 62 -5.42 -30.11 16.82
CA GLY A 62 -4.87 -29.34 17.94
C GLY A 62 -4.24 -27.98 17.58
N VAL A 63 -4.41 -27.52 16.33
CA VAL A 63 -4.00 -26.20 15.85
C VAL A 63 -5.24 -25.41 15.44
N GLU A 64 -5.36 -24.18 15.92
CA GLU A 64 -6.36 -23.21 15.48
C GLU A 64 -5.68 -21.99 14.82
N THR A 65 -6.24 -21.51 13.71
CA THR A 65 -5.89 -20.20 13.12
C THR A 65 -7.10 -19.29 13.16
N PHE A 66 -6.94 -18.10 13.74
CA PHE A 66 -7.93 -17.02 13.81
C PHE A 66 -7.48 -15.85 12.93
N VAL A 67 -8.36 -15.37 12.04
CA VAL A 67 -8.08 -14.25 11.13
C VAL A 67 -9.19 -13.21 11.20
N ILE A 68 -8.82 -11.94 11.37
CA ILE A 68 -9.73 -10.80 11.45
C ILE A 68 -9.26 -9.61 10.62
N ARG A 69 -10.22 -8.80 10.16
CA ARG A 69 -10.00 -7.48 9.56
C ARG A 69 -11.01 -6.48 10.14
N PRO A 70 -10.68 -5.73 11.21
CA PRO A 70 -11.58 -4.71 11.74
C PRO A 70 -11.76 -3.52 10.76
N GLY A 71 -12.78 -2.71 11.00
CA GLY A 71 -13.01 -1.42 10.32
C GLY A 71 -13.56 -0.40 11.32
N PHE A 72 -13.19 0.87 11.17
CA PHE A 72 -13.52 1.93 12.12
C PHE A 72 -13.59 3.31 11.48
N SER A 73 -14.30 4.21 12.17
CA SER A 73 -14.34 5.65 11.95
C SER A 73 -13.87 6.36 13.23
N GLY A 74 -12.93 7.28 13.15
CA GLY A 74 -12.32 7.94 14.31
C GLY A 74 -10.82 8.21 14.15
N ASN A 75 -10.14 8.59 15.23
CA ASN A 75 -8.71 8.88 15.22
C ASN A 75 -7.87 7.58 15.25
N ILE A 76 -6.91 7.40 14.32
CA ILE A 76 -6.05 6.20 14.29
C ILE A 76 -5.06 6.18 15.48
N ALA A 77 -4.74 7.32 16.09
CA ALA A 77 -3.96 7.37 17.34
C ALA A 77 -4.69 6.70 18.51
N GLU A 78 -6.00 6.49 18.39
CA GLU A 78 -6.88 6.07 19.48
C GLU A 78 -7.37 4.61 19.35
N PHE A 79 -6.85 3.78 18.43
CA PHE A 79 -7.29 2.37 18.33
C PHE A 79 -6.46 1.42 19.22
N GLY A 80 -7.19 0.67 20.07
CA GLY A 80 -6.65 -0.37 20.95
C GLY A 80 -7.61 -1.56 21.02
N MET A 81 -7.05 -2.77 20.90
CA MET A 81 -7.80 -4.02 20.82
C MET A 81 -7.15 -5.09 21.70
N LEU A 82 -7.94 -5.70 22.59
CA LEU A 82 -7.53 -6.82 23.45
C LEU A 82 -8.20 -8.12 22.97
N ILE A 83 -7.39 -9.15 22.69
CA ILE A 83 -7.85 -10.48 22.25
C ILE A 83 -7.27 -11.54 23.19
N PRO A 84 -8.09 -12.32 23.93
CA PRO A 84 -7.60 -13.41 24.77
C PRO A 84 -7.39 -14.69 23.95
N PHE A 85 -6.30 -15.42 24.21
CA PHE A 85 -5.94 -16.69 23.56
C PHE A 85 -5.53 -17.77 24.58
N PRO A 86 -5.87 -19.06 24.35
CA PRO A 86 -5.55 -20.14 25.29
C PRO A 86 -4.05 -20.51 25.32
N THR A 87 -3.28 -20.15 24.29
CA THR A 87 -1.81 -20.25 24.27
C THR A 87 -1.23 -19.10 23.43
N PRO A 88 0.02 -18.66 23.65
CA PRO A 88 0.67 -17.62 22.85
C PRO A 88 0.60 -17.89 21.33
N PRO A 89 0.01 -17.01 20.52
CA PRO A 89 -0.14 -17.23 19.09
C PRO A 89 1.09 -16.80 18.28
N ALA A 90 1.46 -17.60 17.29
CA ALA A 90 2.33 -17.16 16.20
C ALA A 90 1.57 -16.18 15.28
N MET A 91 2.15 -15.00 15.06
CA MET A 91 1.59 -13.98 14.17
C MET A 91 2.06 -14.18 12.73
N ARG A 92 1.14 -14.00 11.77
CA ARG A 92 1.44 -14.00 10.33
C ARG A 92 0.69 -12.90 9.58
N LYS A 93 1.36 -12.34 8.56
CA LYS A 93 0.79 -11.38 7.60
C LYS A 93 -0.31 -12.09 6.79
N VAL A 94 -1.41 -11.39 6.54
CA VAL A 94 -2.52 -11.86 5.70
C VAL A 94 -2.84 -10.76 4.68
N SER A 95 -3.29 -11.13 3.48
CA SER A 95 -3.75 -10.15 2.49
C SER A 95 -4.97 -9.38 3.01
N ASP A 96 -5.02 -8.06 2.80
CA ASP A 96 -6.21 -7.26 3.14
C ASP A 96 -7.48 -7.82 2.48
N GLU A 97 -7.36 -8.22 1.23
CA GLU A 97 -8.45 -8.73 0.40
C GLU A 97 -8.75 -10.22 0.65
N ILE A 98 -8.29 -10.76 1.79
CA ILE A 98 -8.51 -12.17 2.12
C ILE A 98 -9.99 -12.55 2.20
N PHE A 99 -10.87 -11.69 2.71
CA PHE A 99 -12.29 -12.01 2.82
C PHE A 99 -13.02 -12.03 1.46
N PRO A 100 -12.83 -11.05 0.56
CA PRO A 100 -13.19 -11.20 -0.85
C PRO A 100 -12.63 -12.47 -1.51
N HIS A 101 -11.38 -12.82 -1.24
CA HIS A 101 -10.76 -14.05 -1.79
C HIS A 101 -11.36 -15.34 -1.21
N ILE A 102 -11.73 -15.38 0.08
CA ILE A 102 -12.44 -16.51 0.71
C ILE A 102 -13.85 -16.64 0.09
N ALA A 103 -14.58 -15.54 -0.06
CA ALA A 103 -15.89 -15.54 -0.73
C ALA A 103 -15.79 -16.10 -2.17
N ALA A 104 -14.78 -15.67 -2.93
CA ALA A 104 -14.48 -16.17 -4.27
C ALA A 104 -13.85 -17.58 -4.29
N ALA A 105 -13.44 -18.15 -3.15
CA ALA A 105 -13.07 -19.56 -3.01
C ALA A 105 -14.28 -20.45 -2.68
N ILE A 106 -15.36 -19.89 -2.16
CA ILE A 106 -16.62 -20.58 -1.84
C ILE A 106 -17.52 -20.62 -3.08
N ASP A 107 -17.78 -19.46 -3.66
CA ASP A 107 -18.61 -19.27 -4.86
C ASP A 107 -17.82 -18.44 -5.90
N PRO A 108 -17.03 -19.07 -6.79
CA PRO A 108 -16.12 -18.34 -7.66
C PRO A 108 -16.80 -17.42 -8.67
N PRO A 109 -16.32 -16.18 -8.85
CA PRO A 109 -16.88 -15.24 -9.81
C PRO A 109 -16.67 -15.71 -11.25
N GLU A 110 -17.60 -15.32 -12.13
CA GLU A 110 -17.57 -15.71 -13.54
C GLU A 110 -16.95 -14.61 -14.40
N VAL A 111 -16.06 -14.99 -15.31
CA VAL A 111 -15.54 -14.06 -16.34
C VAL A 111 -16.65 -13.83 -17.36
N VAL A 112 -17.11 -12.59 -17.54
CA VAL A 112 -18.20 -12.26 -18.47
C VAL A 112 -17.65 -11.61 -19.73
N ILE A 113 -17.85 -12.26 -20.88
CA ILE A 113 -17.52 -11.75 -22.21
C ILE A 113 -18.83 -11.38 -22.92
N ASN A 114 -18.99 -10.13 -23.34
CA ASN A 114 -20.24 -9.61 -23.89
C ASN A 114 -20.11 -9.12 -25.33
N ASN A 115 -20.72 -9.86 -26.27
CA ASN A 115 -20.72 -9.55 -27.70
C ASN A 115 -21.66 -8.39 -28.08
N LEU A 116 -22.67 -8.09 -27.23
CA LEU A 116 -23.65 -7.03 -27.48
C LEU A 116 -22.99 -5.63 -27.49
N ILE A 117 -21.87 -5.49 -26.77
CA ILE A 117 -21.04 -4.28 -26.73
C ILE A 117 -20.26 -4.14 -28.05
N LEU A 118 -19.51 -5.18 -28.45
CA LEU A 118 -18.76 -5.19 -29.71
C LEU A 118 -19.64 -4.88 -30.93
N ARG A 119 -20.89 -5.39 -30.93
CA ARG A 119 -21.83 -5.19 -32.03
C ARG A 119 -22.46 -3.78 -32.09
N ARG A 120 -22.25 -2.93 -31.07
CA ARG A 120 -22.61 -1.50 -31.12
C ARG A 120 -21.45 -0.61 -31.59
N PHE A 121 -20.20 -0.99 -31.34
CA PHE A 121 -19.02 -0.20 -31.70
C PHE A 121 -18.60 -0.26 -33.19
N SER A 122 -19.44 -0.83 -34.07
CA SER A 122 -19.26 -0.75 -35.53
C SER A 122 -20.31 0.10 -36.24
N ALA A 123 -21.11 0.89 -35.50
CA ALA A 123 -22.25 1.62 -36.07
C ALA A 123 -22.59 2.97 -35.38
N ALA A 124 -21.59 3.79 -35.04
CA ALA A 124 -21.74 5.25 -34.88
C ALA A 124 -20.36 5.94 -34.85
N ALA A 125 -20.22 7.06 -35.56
CA ALA A 125 -19.08 7.97 -35.44
C ALA A 125 -19.58 9.41 -35.37
N ALA A 126 -19.51 10.01 -34.19
CA ALA A 126 -19.75 11.43 -33.92
C ALA A 126 -19.07 11.81 -32.58
N PRO A 127 -18.39 12.96 -32.47
CA PRO A 127 -17.83 13.44 -31.21
C PRO A 127 -18.72 14.51 -30.58
N GLU A 128 -19.29 14.25 -29.41
CA GLU A 128 -19.89 15.27 -28.54
C GLU A 128 -19.48 15.07 -27.08
N SER A 129 -19.67 16.11 -26.28
CA SER A 129 -19.06 16.31 -24.97
C SER A 129 -20.07 16.38 -23.83
N GLU A 130 -19.79 15.70 -22.71
CA GLU A 130 -20.15 16.14 -21.35
C GLU A 130 -18.95 15.78 -20.43
N SER A 131 -18.48 16.60 -19.49
CA SER A 131 -19.19 17.35 -18.42
C SER A 131 -19.68 16.44 -17.29
N ALA A 132 -18.79 16.14 -16.34
CA ALA A 132 -19.16 15.51 -15.08
C ALA A 132 -18.45 16.20 -13.89
N LEU A 133 -19.25 16.85 -13.03
CA LEU A 133 -18.88 17.01 -11.63
C LEU A 133 -19.00 15.62 -10.96
N GLY A 134 -18.27 15.28 -9.89
CA GLY A 134 -17.24 16.03 -9.17
C GLY A 134 -17.07 15.40 -7.80
N PHE A 135 -15.87 14.92 -7.47
CA PHE A 135 -15.59 14.23 -6.20
C PHE A 135 -14.64 15.05 -5.32
N ARG A 136 -14.77 14.90 -3.99
CA ARG A 136 -14.01 15.65 -2.98
C ARG A 136 -12.83 14.82 -2.44
N ASP A 137 -11.92 15.53 -1.78
CA ASP A 137 -10.51 15.19 -1.53
C ASP A 137 -10.19 14.62 -0.12
N ARG A 138 -9.03 13.90 0.03
CA ARG A 138 -8.07 13.78 1.19
C ARG A 138 -7.08 12.55 1.10
N ASP A 139 -5.74 12.73 1.19
CA ASP A 139 -4.58 11.74 1.10
C ASP A 139 -3.91 11.43 2.49
N GLU A 140 -2.75 10.80 2.86
CA GLU A 140 -1.64 9.83 2.50
C GLU A 140 -1.25 8.99 3.80
N GLY A 141 -0.16 8.96 4.65
CA GLY A 141 1.08 9.77 5.00
C GLY A 141 1.67 9.80 6.49
N VAL A 142 2.19 8.70 7.13
CA VAL A 142 3.17 8.63 8.32
C VAL A 142 2.70 8.81 9.85
N ARG A 143 3.18 8.18 10.99
CA ARG A 143 3.82 6.86 11.45
C ARG A 143 4.49 6.87 12.92
N VAL A 144 4.89 5.72 13.59
CA VAL A 144 5.61 5.58 14.95
C VAL A 144 6.62 4.35 15.15
N ILE A 145 7.42 4.23 16.28
CA ILE A 145 8.51 3.24 16.73
C ILE A 145 8.20 2.49 18.08
N LYS A 146 8.83 1.43 18.69
CA LYS A 146 9.36 0.03 18.41
C LYS A 146 8.56 -0.92 19.35
N GLN A 147 8.03 -2.12 19.04
CA GLN A 147 7.72 -2.95 17.84
C GLN A 147 8.51 -4.26 17.66
N GLU A 148 7.83 -5.41 17.74
CA GLU A 148 7.84 -6.37 16.62
C GLU A 148 6.80 -5.92 15.58
N ALA A 149 7.07 -6.12 14.29
CA ALA A 149 6.25 -5.58 13.21
C ALA A 149 5.58 -6.67 12.37
N VAL A 150 4.25 -6.76 12.46
CA VAL A 150 3.41 -7.56 11.55
C VAL A 150 2.31 -6.64 11.03
N GLY A 151 2.54 -6.04 9.87
CA GLY A 151 1.63 -5.03 9.33
C GLY A 151 1.72 -3.70 10.09
N MET A 152 0.60 -2.96 10.16
CA MET A 152 0.53 -1.61 10.74
C MET A 152 0.56 -1.49 12.28
N TYR A 153 0.68 -2.60 13.01
CA TYR A 153 0.43 -2.64 14.45
C TYR A 153 1.70 -2.74 15.29
N GLU A 154 1.52 -2.46 16.58
CA GLU A 154 2.37 -3.00 17.64
C GLU A 154 1.55 -4.02 18.44
N VAL A 155 2.16 -5.16 18.75
CA VAL A 155 1.50 -6.28 19.42
C VAL A 155 2.31 -6.70 20.64
N ALA A 156 1.67 -6.74 21.79
CA ALA A 156 2.23 -7.28 23.03
C ALA A 156 1.44 -8.54 23.44
N VAL A 157 2.15 -9.65 23.61
CA VAL A 157 1.61 -10.87 24.23
C VAL A 157 1.82 -10.74 25.74
N LEU A 158 0.73 -10.77 26.50
CA LEU A 158 0.69 -10.53 27.94
C LEU A 158 0.25 -11.80 28.68
N GLU A 159 1.05 -12.21 29.66
CA GLU A 159 0.69 -13.23 30.64
C GLU A 159 0.49 -12.51 31.99
N ALA A 160 -0.73 -12.54 32.53
CA ALA A 160 -1.14 -11.65 33.63
C ALA A 160 -1.77 -12.43 34.79
N GLY A 161 -1.03 -12.61 35.89
CA GLY A 161 -1.46 -13.41 37.05
C GLY A 161 -2.54 -12.79 37.96
N SER A 162 -3.23 -11.72 37.53
CA SER A 162 -4.47 -11.21 38.17
C SER A 162 -5.08 -10.09 37.31
N ALA A 163 -6.41 -9.94 37.34
CA ALA A 163 -7.06 -8.82 36.63
C ALA A 163 -6.61 -7.46 37.17
N ALA A 164 -6.33 -7.35 38.47
CA ALA A 164 -5.74 -6.14 39.06
C ALA A 164 -4.30 -5.84 38.58
N ALA A 165 -3.55 -6.82 38.06
CA ALA A 165 -2.27 -6.58 37.38
C ALA A 165 -2.48 -6.16 35.91
N LEU A 166 -3.39 -6.84 35.20
CA LEU A 166 -3.77 -6.47 33.82
C LEU A 166 -4.32 -5.04 33.76
N LYS A 167 -5.20 -4.67 34.70
CA LYS A 167 -5.81 -3.34 34.80
C LYS A 167 -4.76 -2.25 35.02
N ARG A 168 -3.85 -2.41 35.98
CA ARG A 168 -2.71 -1.49 36.19
C ARG A 168 -1.84 -1.35 34.95
N TRP A 169 -1.48 -2.46 34.29
CA TRP A 169 -0.72 -2.39 33.04
C TRP A 169 -1.48 -1.64 31.94
N MET A 170 -2.79 -1.86 31.81
CA MET A 170 -3.64 -1.17 30.85
C MET A 170 -3.77 0.33 31.15
N ASP A 171 -3.96 0.71 32.42
CA ASP A 171 -3.98 2.10 32.88
C ASP A 171 -2.64 2.81 32.58
N GLU A 172 -1.51 2.16 32.91
CA GLU A 172 -0.14 2.64 32.63
C GLU A 172 0.13 2.83 31.13
N HIS A 173 -0.48 2.00 30.27
CA HIS A 173 -0.33 2.06 28.80
C HIS A 173 -1.49 2.80 28.10
N GLN A 174 -2.30 3.54 28.87
CA GLN A 174 -3.41 4.41 28.43
C GLN A 174 -4.57 3.70 27.72
N PHE A 175 -4.96 2.51 28.17
CA PHE A 175 -6.13 1.76 27.68
C PHE A 175 -7.31 1.89 28.67
N ARG A 176 -8.47 2.41 28.25
CA ARG A 176 -9.66 2.60 29.13
C ARG A 176 -10.45 1.31 29.34
N TYR A 177 -10.16 0.61 30.41
CA TYR A 177 -10.92 -0.57 30.83
C TYR A 177 -12.44 -0.28 30.97
N PRO A 178 -13.34 -1.00 30.27
CA PRO A 178 -14.79 -0.78 30.38
C PRO A 178 -15.35 -1.24 31.73
N ASP A 179 -16.28 -0.46 32.30
CA ASP A 179 -16.94 -0.80 33.57
C ASP A 179 -17.70 -2.14 33.47
N GLY A 180 -17.33 -3.10 34.32
CA GLY A 180 -17.93 -4.44 34.35
C GLY A 180 -17.22 -5.51 33.51
N MET A 181 -16.11 -5.18 32.83
CA MET A 181 -15.28 -6.17 32.14
C MET A 181 -14.45 -7.04 33.11
N ASP A 182 -14.28 -6.61 34.36
CA ASP A 182 -13.38 -7.20 35.37
C ASP A 182 -13.56 -8.73 35.51
N GLY A 183 -14.77 -9.18 35.80
CA GLY A 183 -15.06 -10.61 36.02
C GLY A 183 -14.82 -11.50 34.79
N VAL A 184 -15.00 -10.98 33.57
CA VAL A 184 -14.70 -11.75 32.34
C VAL A 184 -13.20 -11.88 32.11
N CYS A 185 -12.41 -10.86 32.47
CA CYS A 185 -10.95 -10.97 32.50
C CYS A 185 -10.46 -11.91 33.60
N GLU A 186 -11.04 -11.88 34.79
CA GLU A 186 -10.73 -12.82 35.87
C GLU A 186 -10.99 -14.27 35.43
N GLU A 187 -12.13 -14.56 34.81
CA GLU A 187 -12.42 -15.89 34.26
C GLU A 187 -11.38 -16.38 33.22
N TYR A 188 -10.85 -15.50 32.37
CA TYR A 188 -9.78 -15.87 31.42
C TYR A 188 -8.43 -16.10 32.12
N ILE A 189 -8.13 -15.34 33.17
CA ILE A 189 -6.90 -15.46 33.96
C ILE A 189 -6.90 -16.74 34.80
N ASP A 190 -8.03 -17.08 35.42
CA ASP A 190 -8.23 -18.37 36.11
C ASP A 190 -8.08 -19.58 35.17
N GLN A 191 -8.40 -19.38 33.89
CA GLN A 191 -8.18 -20.38 32.82
C GLN A 191 -6.74 -20.40 32.29
N ASN A 192 -5.84 -19.54 32.78
CA ASN A 192 -4.46 -19.35 32.32
C ASN A 192 -4.35 -18.92 30.83
N TRP A 193 -5.30 -18.12 30.34
CA TRP A 193 -5.22 -17.56 28.99
C TRP A 193 -4.29 -16.34 28.96
N CYS A 194 -3.56 -16.19 27.86
CA CYS A 194 -2.77 -14.99 27.57
C CYS A 194 -3.63 -13.94 26.83
N PHE A 195 -3.27 -12.66 26.96
CA PHE A 195 -3.94 -11.57 26.26
C PHE A 195 -2.99 -10.96 25.23
N VAL A 196 -3.47 -10.84 24.00
CA VAL A 196 -2.76 -10.12 22.94
C VAL A 196 -3.35 -8.72 22.87
N ALA A 197 -2.54 -7.74 23.31
CA ALA A 197 -2.85 -6.32 23.19
C ALA A 197 -2.30 -5.79 21.86
N VAL A 198 -3.19 -5.36 20.98
CA VAL A 198 -2.87 -4.75 19.68
C VAL A 198 -3.17 -3.27 19.76
N LYS A 199 -2.16 -2.41 19.56
CA LYS A 199 -2.33 -0.95 19.50
C LYS A 199 -1.95 -0.44 18.12
N THR A 200 -2.75 0.44 17.52
CA THR A 200 -2.28 1.24 16.39
C THR A 200 -1.33 2.29 16.94
N LYS A 201 -0.21 2.48 16.24
CA LYS A 201 0.83 3.39 16.70
C LYS A 201 0.83 4.66 15.85
N VAL A 202 0.01 5.62 16.28
CA VAL A 202 0.04 7.03 15.87
C VAL A 202 0.08 7.86 17.15
N GLY A 203 0.96 8.86 17.19
CA GLY A 203 1.43 9.43 18.46
C GLY A 203 2.94 9.28 18.63
N GLN A 204 3.68 9.85 17.68
CA GLN A 204 4.99 10.41 17.98
C GLN A 204 4.93 11.90 17.74
N GLN A 205 5.68 12.66 18.54
CA GLN A 205 5.95 14.05 18.27
C GLN A 205 6.58 14.18 16.88
N ALA A 206 6.30 15.29 16.18
CA ALA A 206 6.81 15.52 14.83
C ALA A 206 8.34 15.35 14.79
N GLY A 207 8.82 14.40 13.97
CA GLY A 207 10.25 14.14 13.78
C GLY A 207 10.73 12.69 13.97
N VAL A 208 9.91 11.74 14.43
CA VAL A 208 10.32 10.33 14.58
C VAL A 208 9.47 9.36 13.74
N GLN A 209 10.08 8.24 13.31
CA GLN A 209 9.74 7.59 12.05
C GLN A 209 9.17 6.16 12.15
N PRO A 210 8.40 5.72 11.15
CA PRO A 210 7.59 3.94 11.08
C PRO A 210 8.54 2.69 11.19
N ARG A 211 8.00 1.47 11.24
CA ARG A 211 8.70 0.23 10.79
C ARG A 211 7.90 -0.57 9.74
N PRO A 212 8.55 -1.29 8.80
CA PRO A 212 7.86 -2.02 7.74
C PRO A 212 6.86 -3.06 8.21
N GLY A 213 6.16 -3.66 7.25
CA GLY A 213 4.78 -4.07 7.46
C GLY A 213 3.82 -2.87 7.61
N GLN A 214 4.20 -1.81 8.32
CA GLN A 214 3.31 -0.67 8.53
C GLN A 214 3.11 0.17 7.26
N ARG A 215 1.83 0.35 6.92
CA ARG A 215 1.34 1.37 5.99
C ARG A 215 1.55 2.79 6.53
N THR A 216 1.23 3.73 5.65
CA THR A 216 1.50 5.15 5.74
C THR A 216 0.12 5.85 5.82
N VAL A 217 -0.16 6.63 6.87
CA VAL A 217 -1.47 7.29 7.18
C VAL A 217 -1.26 8.76 7.55
N THR A 218 -1.95 9.72 6.90
CA THR A 218 -1.53 11.13 6.86
C THR A 218 -1.78 11.98 8.09
N THR A 219 -0.82 12.88 8.30
CA THR A 219 -0.81 13.91 9.34
C THR A 219 -1.08 15.33 8.81
N ASP A 220 -1.65 15.46 7.61
CA ASP A 220 -2.34 16.66 7.07
C ASP A 220 -3.76 16.75 7.65
N LEU A 221 -3.86 16.48 8.95
CA LEU A 221 -5.08 16.33 9.71
C LEU A 221 -4.97 17.21 10.96
N PRO A 222 -5.59 18.40 10.96
CA PRO A 222 -5.61 19.28 12.12
C PRO A 222 -6.18 18.57 13.35
N VAL A 223 -5.73 19.00 14.55
CA VAL A 223 -6.13 18.41 15.83
C VAL A 223 -7.66 18.36 15.94
N GLY A 224 -8.22 17.13 15.90
CA GLY A 224 -9.67 16.88 16.01
C GLY A 224 -10.36 16.25 14.79
N SER A 225 -9.63 15.80 13.76
CA SER A 225 -10.22 15.17 12.57
C SER A 225 -10.27 13.63 12.59
N THR A 226 -11.26 13.06 11.90
CA THR A 226 -11.59 11.62 11.86
C THR A 226 -11.12 10.94 10.56
N PHE A 227 -10.65 9.69 10.66
CA PHE A 227 -10.45 8.76 9.54
C PHE A 227 -11.69 7.87 9.37
N ASP A 228 -11.93 7.35 8.16
CA ASP A 228 -12.91 6.31 7.84
C ASP A 228 -12.23 5.18 7.04
N GLY A 229 -12.24 3.94 7.54
CA GLY A 229 -11.72 2.82 6.73
C GLY A 229 -11.58 1.45 7.40
N HIS A 230 -11.02 0.51 6.63
CA HIS A 230 -10.70 -0.85 7.08
C HIS A 230 -9.21 -0.99 7.42
N VAL A 231 -8.92 -1.65 8.54
CA VAL A 231 -7.55 -1.88 9.00
C VAL A 231 -6.94 -3.09 8.27
N GLN A 232 -5.64 -3.33 8.46
CA GLN A 232 -4.94 -4.46 7.85
C GLN A 232 -5.38 -5.80 8.46
N ALA A 233 -5.51 -6.83 7.62
CA ALA A 233 -5.87 -8.17 8.05
C ALA A 233 -4.74 -8.85 8.85
N MET A 234 -5.08 -9.45 10.00
CA MET A 234 -4.15 -10.17 10.88
C MET A 234 -4.51 -11.65 10.96
N GLY A 235 -3.50 -12.53 10.99
CA GLY A 235 -3.67 -13.96 11.27
C GLY A 235 -2.86 -14.39 12.49
N PHE A 236 -3.51 -15.11 13.39
CA PHE A 236 -2.96 -15.66 14.63
C PHE A 236 -3.11 -17.17 14.62
N ARG A 237 -2.03 -17.93 14.80
CA ARG A 237 -2.05 -19.41 14.85
C ARG A 237 -1.55 -19.90 16.19
N PHE A 238 -2.33 -20.74 16.86
CA PHE A 238 -2.09 -21.17 18.24
C PHE A 238 -2.52 -22.62 18.47
N HIS A 239 -2.16 -23.19 19.62
CA HIS A 239 -2.59 -24.52 20.01
C HIS A 239 -3.84 -24.47 20.90
N THR A 240 -4.80 -25.33 20.60
CA THR A 240 -5.96 -25.57 21.47
C THR A 240 -6.47 -26.99 21.28
N LYS A 241 -7.02 -27.59 22.33
CA LYS A 241 -7.63 -28.94 22.26
C LYS A 241 -9.08 -28.90 21.80
N GLU A 242 -9.72 -27.74 21.93
CA GLU A 242 -11.11 -27.50 21.52
C GLU A 242 -11.17 -26.24 20.67
N LEU A 243 -11.97 -26.28 19.61
CA LEU A 243 -12.29 -25.13 18.77
C LEU A 243 -13.10 -24.12 19.58
N VAL A 244 -12.53 -22.95 19.88
CA VAL A 244 -13.10 -21.97 20.81
C VAL A 244 -12.82 -20.55 20.32
N VAL A 245 -13.85 -19.88 19.80
CA VAL A 245 -13.71 -18.48 19.34
C VAL A 245 -14.01 -17.51 20.49
N PRO A 246 -13.06 -16.66 20.90
CA PRO A 246 -13.24 -15.71 22.01
C PRO A 246 -14.08 -14.51 21.59
N MET A 247 -15.40 -14.61 21.78
CA MET A 247 -16.38 -13.53 21.57
C MET A 247 -17.17 -13.20 22.85
N ARG A 248 -16.48 -13.02 23.98
CA ARG A 248 -17.11 -12.62 25.26
C ARG A 248 -16.97 -11.14 25.59
N LEU A 249 -15.81 -10.55 25.28
CA LEU A 249 -15.54 -9.11 25.47
C LEU A 249 -16.42 -8.20 24.59
N SER A 250 -17.26 -8.83 23.76
CA SER A 250 -18.07 -8.25 22.69
C SER A 250 -19.41 -7.70 23.14
N ALA A 251 -20.04 -8.38 24.10
CA ALA A 251 -21.41 -8.06 24.52
C ALA A 251 -21.52 -6.67 25.16
N PHE A 252 -20.39 -6.13 25.62
CA PHE A 252 -20.22 -4.81 26.22
C PHE A 252 -20.18 -3.68 25.19
N ASN A 253 -19.95 -3.97 23.90
CA ASN A 253 -19.93 -2.96 22.84
C ASN A 253 -21.36 -2.58 22.40
N ALA A 254 -21.61 -1.30 22.11
CA ALA A 254 -22.89 -0.81 21.60
C ALA A 254 -23.04 -1.08 20.09
N GLY A 255 -24.22 -1.52 19.64
CA GLY A 255 -24.52 -1.68 18.22
C GLY A 255 -25.27 -2.94 17.78
N GLU A 256 -25.51 -3.03 16.47
CA GLU A 256 -25.91 -4.26 15.78
C GLU A 256 -24.78 -5.30 15.77
N LEU A 257 -25.11 -6.58 15.52
CA LEU A 257 -24.23 -7.73 15.79
C LEU A 257 -24.20 -8.76 14.65
N ARG A 258 -24.41 -8.32 13.41
CA ARG A 258 -24.29 -9.19 12.24
C ARG A 258 -22.83 -9.62 12.02
N ASN A 259 -22.58 -10.91 12.25
CA ASN A 259 -21.26 -11.52 12.18
C ASN A 259 -21.18 -12.55 11.06
N ILE A 260 -20.16 -12.44 10.19
CA ILE A 260 -19.87 -13.43 9.15
C ILE A 260 -18.63 -14.24 9.56
N VAL A 261 -18.83 -15.52 9.88
CA VAL A 261 -17.77 -16.45 10.30
C VAL A 261 -17.54 -17.52 9.23
N TYR A 262 -16.32 -17.57 8.71
CA TYR A 262 -15.84 -18.58 7.76
C TYR A 262 -15.05 -19.66 8.51
N LEU A 263 -15.67 -20.79 8.81
CA LEU A 263 -15.08 -21.87 9.60
C LEU A 263 -14.60 -23.03 8.72
N LEU A 264 -13.30 -23.31 8.68
CA LEU A 264 -12.68 -24.43 7.97
C LEU A 264 -12.27 -25.54 8.95
N THR A 265 -13.03 -26.63 8.98
CA THR A 265 -12.88 -27.74 9.94
C THR A 265 -12.84 -29.11 9.27
N ASP A 266 -12.42 -30.12 10.03
CA ASP A 266 -12.41 -31.56 9.69
C ASP A 266 -13.78 -32.16 9.28
N GLY A 267 -14.87 -31.43 9.53
CA GLY A 267 -16.21 -31.77 9.10
C GLY A 267 -17.14 -30.54 9.08
N PRO A 268 -18.41 -30.71 8.68
CA PRO A 268 -19.41 -29.65 8.73
C PRO A 268 -19.85 -29.42 10.18
N ARG A 269 -19.69 -28.19 10.67
CA ARG A 269 -19.99 -27.79 12.06
C ARG A 269 -21.02 -26.66 12.10
N LYS A 270 -21.62 -26.42 13.27
CA LYS A 270 -22.32 -25.18 13.65
C LYS A 270 -21.81 -24.67 15.00
N ILE A 271 -22.08 -23.40 15.31
CA ILE A 271 -21.94 -22.87 16.66
C ILE A 271 -23.15 -23.35 17.50
N ARG A 272 -22.92 -23.90 18.71
CA ARG A 272 -23.94 -24.63 19.48
C ARG A 272 -25.16 -23.79 19.90
N ARG A 273 -24.91 -22.53 20.25
CA ARG A 273 -25.89 -21.61 20.87
C ARG A 273 -26.42 -20.55 19.89
N ILE A 274 -26.16 -20.73 18.59
CA ILE A 274 -26.62 -19.85 17.50
C ILE A 274 -27.65 -20.63 16.65
N PRO A 275 -28.71 -19.98 16.12
CA PRO A 275 -29.70 -20.63 15.26
C PRO A 275 -29.08 -21.34 14.04
N GLU A 276 -29.63 -22.51 13.69
CA GLU A 276 -29.14 -23.31 12.54
C GLU A 276 -29.36 -22.63 11.18
N GLU A 277 -30.36 -21.75 11.10
CA GLU A 277 -30.67 -20.92 9.93
C GLU A 277 -29.56 -19.94 9.54
N TYR A 278 -28.68 -19.55 10.49
CA TYR A 278 -27.52 -18.71 10.19
C TYR A 278 -26.39 -19.50 9.49
N VAL A 279 -26.46 -20.85 9.46
CA VAL A 279 -25.53 -21.68 8.68
C VAL A 279 -25.94 -21.63 7.20
N VAL A 280 -25.58 -20.53 6.53
CA VAL A 280 -26.04 -20.18 5.18
C VAL A 280 -25.33 -20.93 4.04
N ARG A 281 -24.16 -21.55 4.29
CA ARG A 281 -23.39 -22.25 3.25
C ARG A 281 -22.47 -23.32 3.85
N GLN A 282 -22.31 -24.46 3.18
CA GLN A 282 -21.25 -25.44 3.48
C GLN A 282 -20.61 -25.98 2.19
N VAL A 283 -19.29 -25.86 2.05
CA VAL A 283 -18.55 -26.30 0.86
C VAL A 283 -17.46 -27.30 1.25
N SER A 284 -17.45 -28.47 0.60
CA SER A 284 -16.46 -29.52 0.86
C SER A 284 -15.06 -29.11 0.39
N GLY A 285 -14.04 -29.62 1.08
CA GLY A 285 -12.64 -29.46 0.75
C GLY A 285 -12.29 -29.65 -0.72
N GLN A 286 -12.72 -30.78 -1.29
CA GLN A 286 -12.52 -31.07 -2.70
C GLN A 286 -13.09 -29.99 -3.64
N ARG A 287 -14.22 -29.37 -3.26
CA ARG A 287 -14.84 -28.28 -4.04
C ARG A 287 -14.12 -26.96 -3.83
N LEU A 288 -13.65 -26.66 -2.61
CA LEU A 288 -12.78 -25.50 -2.35
C LEU A 288 -11.48 -25.60 -3.15
N ARG A 289 -10.86 -26.78 -3.20
CA ARG A 289 -9.65 -27.01 -4.01
C ARG A 289 -9.90 -26.72 -5.48
N GLN A 290 -10.92 -27.34 -6.09
CA GLN A 290 -11.34 -27.04 -7.47
C GLN A 290 -11.57 -25.54 -7.70
N ASN A 291 -12.29 -24.88 -6.78
CA ASN A 291 -12.60 -23.46 -6.88
C ASN A 291 -11.36 -22.55 -6.93
N VAL A 292 -10.23 -22.97 -6.34
CA VAL A 292 -8.98 -22.19 -6.28
C VAL A 292 -7.83 -22.73 -7.17
N THR A 293 -7.96 -23.94 -7.72
CA THR A 293 -6.98 -24.51 -8.68
C THR A 293 -7.43 -24.47 -10.13
N ASP A 294 -8.74 -24.59 -10.37
CA ASP A 294 -9.26 -24.74 -11.72
C ASP A 294 -9.56 -23.36 -12.34
N LEU A 295 -9.47 -23.25 -13.66
CA LEU A 295 -9.78 -22.00 -14.37
C LEU A 295 -11.23 -21.58 -14.11
N LEU A 296 -11.43 -20.33 -13.69
CA LEU A 296 -12.71 -19.74 -13.34
C LEU A 296 -13.79 -20.00 -14.42
N PRO A 297 -15.08 -20.12 -14.05
CA PRO A 297 -16.18 -20.20 -15.01
C PRO A 297 -16.19 -18.98 -15.93
N ILE A 298 -16.60 -19.18 -17.18
CA ILE A 298 -16.72 -18.10 -18.17
C ILE A 298 -18.13 -18.09 -18.77
N ARG A 299 -18.66 -16.90 -18.99
CA ARG A 299 -20.01 -16.64 -19.50
C ARG A 299 -19.96 -15.76 -20.73
N PHE A 300 -20.67 -16.19 -21.77
CA PHE A 300 -20.69 -15.56 -23.08
C PHE A 300 -22.08 -14.98 -23.37
N VAL A 301 -22.21 -13.65 -23.25
CA VAL A 301 -23.45 -12.90 -23.49
C VAL A 301 -23.50 -12.46 -24.97
N GLY A 302 -24.63 -12.69 -25.65
CA GLY A 302 -24.76 -12.38 -27.09
C GLY A 302 -24.00 -13.29 -28.06
N PHE A 303 -23.59 -14.49 -27.63
CA PHE A 303 -22.96 -15.52 -28.48
C PHE A 303 -23.91 -16.71 -28.71
N ARG A 304 -23.79 -17.39 -29.85
CA ARG A 304 -24.44 -18.69 -30.11
C ARG A 304 -23.51 -19.83 -29.71
N ASP A 305 -24.04 -20.94 -29.22
CA ASP A 305 -23.19 -22.04 -28.71
C ASP A 305 -22.24 -22.64 -29.76
N GLN A 306 -22.68 -22.64 -31.03
CA GLN A 306 -21.88 -23.04 -32.20
C GLN A 306 -20.60 -22.20 -32.40
N GLN A 307 -20.53 -21.00 -31.83
CA GLN A 307 -19.35 -20.11 -31.88
C GLN A 307 -18.36 -20.38 -30.74
N LEU A 308 -18.79 -21.10 -29.68
CA LEU A 308 -18.02 -21.31 -28.45
C LEU A 308 -17.21 -22.62 -28.53
N THR A 309 -16.35 -22.71 -29.55
CA THR A 309 -15.45 -23.86 -29.75
C THR A 309 -14.45 -23.98 -28.60
N ALA A 310 -13.89 -25.17 -28.40
CA ALA A 310 -12.95 -25.44 -27.31
C ALA A 310 -11.74 -24.48 -27.35
N ASP A 311 -11.18 -24.21 -28.52
CA ASP A 311 -10.05 -23.29 -28.69
C ASP A 311 -10.44 -21.81 -28.45
N PHE A 312 -11.66 -21.40 -28.85
CA PHE A 312 -12.17 -20.07 -28.54
C PHE A 312 -12.33 -19.86 -27.02
N VAL A 313 -12.83 -20.85 -26.29
CA VAL A 313 -12.95 -20.81 -24.82
C VAL A 313 -11.57 -20.90 -24.14
N LYS A 314 -10.61 -21.58 -24.76
CA LYS A 314 -9.22 -21.72 -24.27
C LYS A 314 -8.42 -20.42 -24.39
N ALA A 315 -8.70 -19.57 -25.40
CA ALA A 315 -8.04 -18.27 -25.56
C ALA A 315 -8.19 -17.36 -24.32
N TYR A 316 -9.27 -17.52 -23.55
CA TYR A 316 -9.52 -16.76 -22.32
C TYR A 316 -8.86 -17.33 -21.06
N ALA A 317 -7.99 -18.35 -21.16
CA ALA A 317 -7.38 -19.01 -20.00
C ALA A 317 -6.70 -18.04 -19.02
N THR A 318 -5.94 -17.05 -19.51
CA THR A 318 -5.26 -16.05 -18.67
C THR A 318 -6.25 -15.18 -17.87
N GLN A 319 -7.35 -14.76 -18.48
CA GLN A 319 -8.41 -13.98 -17.82
C GLN A 319 -9.20 -14.82 -16.79
N ARG A 320 -9.16 -16.14 -16.95
CA ARG A 320 -9.82 -17.13 -16.08
C ARG A 320 -8.88 -17.69 -15.01
N ASN A 321 -7.69 -17.13 -14.84
CA ASN A 321 -6.76 -17.54 -13.79
C ASN A 321 -7.35 -17.23 -12.39
N PRO A 322 -7.55 -18.23 -11.51
CA PRO A 322 -8.13 -18.02 -10.18
C PRO A 322 -7.27 -17.14 -9.26
N GLU A 323 -5.95 -17.03 -9.49
CA GLU A 323 -4.99 -16.35 -8.59
C GLU A 323 -5.44 -14.92 -8.20
N PHE A 324 -5.83 -14.12 -9.19
CA PHE A 324 -6.25 -12.72 -9.01
C PHE A 324 -7.64 -12.55 -8.36
N LYS A 325 -8.32 -13.64 -7.99
CA LYS A 325 -9.66 -13.63 -7.39
C LYS A 325 -9.77 -14.42 -6.09
N ASN A 326 -9.02 -15.52 -5.95
CA ASN A 326 -9.05 -16.33 -4.72
C ASN A 326 -7.66 -16.91 -4.33
N GLY A 327 -6.57 -16.48 -4.99
CA GLY A 327 -5.19 -16.90 -4.66
C GLY A 327 -4.81 -16.72 -3.19
N ALA A 328 -5.05 -15.57 -2.59
CA ALA A 328 -4.81 -15.36 -1.16
C ALA A 328 -5.55 -16.36 -0.24
N ALA A 329 -6.73 -16.88 -0.64
CA ALA A 329 -7.45 -17.91 0.13
C ALA A 329 -6.85 -19.32 -0.10
N LYS A 330 -6.42 -19.64 -1.32
CA LYS A 330 -5.61 -20.84 -1.64
C LYS A 330 -4.38 -20.92 -0.74
N GLU A 331 -3.65 -19.79 -0.61
CA GLU A 331 -2.48 -19.67 0.26
C GLU A 331 -2.84 -19.80 1.73
N LEU A 332 -3.91 -19.15 2.19
CA LEU A 332 -4.38 -19.21 3.58
C LEU A 332 -4.66 -20.64 4.02
N PHE A 333 -5.52 -21.36 3.29
CA PHE A 333 -5.91 -22.72 3.62
C PHE A 333 -4.71 -23.68 3.59
N ALA A 334 -3.81 -23.51 2.62
CA ALA A 334 -2.64 -24.37 2.48
C ALA A 334 -1.55 -24.08 3.54
N SER A 335 -1.38 -22.83 3.98
CA SER A 335 -0.50 -22.49 5.12
C SER A 335 -1.03 -23.12 6.41
N ASP A 336 -2.33 -22.99 6.70
CA ASP A 336 -2.94 -23.59 7.90
C ASP A 336 -2.86 -25.12 7.90
N LEU A 337 -3.09 -25.77 6.75
CA LEU A 337 -2.89 -27.21 6.60
C LEU A 337 -1.43 -27.65 6.69
N LEU A 338 -0.48 -26.83 6.22
CA LEU A 338 0.94 -27.15 6.34
C LEU A 338 1.37 -27.12 7.82
N ALA A 339 0.97 -26.11 8.58
CA ALA A 339 1.30 -25.98 10.00
C ALA A 339 0.85 -27.21 10.81
N VAL A 340 -0.33 -27.76 10.49
CA VAL A 340 -0.79 -29.05 11.04
C VAL A 340 0.10 -30.21 10.59
N SER A 341 0.53 -30.24 9.33
CA SER A 341 1.38 -31.33 8.80
C SER A 341 2.83 -31.31 9.28
N THR A 342 3.37 -30.15 9.70
CA THR A 342 4.73 -30.00 10.23
C THR A 342 4.78 -29.93 11.76
N GLY A 343 3.68 -29.53 12.41
CA GLY A 343 3.66 -29.19 13.84
C GLY A 343 4.23 -27.79 14.15
N GLU A 344 4.54 -26.98 13.14
CA GLU A 344 5.16 -25.67 13.28
C GLU A 344 4.10 -24.55 13.17
N LEU A 345 3.92 -23.74 14.22
CA LEU A 345 2.99 -22.60 14.18
C LEU A 345 3.44 -21.49 13.23
N SER A 346 4.76 -21.30 13.09
CA SER A 346 5.40 -20.35 12.18
C SER A 346 6.10 -21.13 11.05
N LEU A 347 5.70 -20.91 9.80
CA LEU A 347 6.27 -21.67 8.68
C LEU A 347 7.57 -21.03 8.18
N ARG A 348 8.53 -21.84 7.73
CA ARG A 348 9.85 -21.37 7.24
C ARG A 348 9.78 -20.20 6.25
N HIS A 349 8.79 -20.18 5.35
CA HIS A 349 8.62 -19.11 4.37
C HIS A 349 7.88 -17.87 4.89
N GLU A 350 7.12 -18.00 5.98
CA GLU A 350 6.49 -16.88 6.70
C GLU A 350 7.54 -16.15 7.56
N GLU A 351 8.49 -16.89 8.15
CA GLU A 351 9.68 -16.30 8.80
C GLU A 351 10.68 -15.73 7.78
N GLU A 352 10.86 -16.38 6.61
CA GLU A 352 11.68 -15.82 5.52
C GLU A 352 11.09 -14.48 5.04
N GLU A 353 9.77 -14.35 4.87
CA GLU A 353 9.14 -13.05 4.54
C GLU A 353 9.38 -11.98 5.63
N LYS A 354 9.25 -12.34 6.92
CA LYS A 354 9.56 -11.44 8.04
C LYS A 354 11.01 -10.97 8.01
N GLU A 355 11.97 -11.83 7.67
CA GLU A 355 13.38 -11.44 7.54
C GLU A 355 13.66 -10.54 6.33
N LEU A 356 13.04 -10.81 5.17
CA LEU A 356 13.14 -9.90 4.02
C LEU A 356 12.55 -8.51 4.33
N LEU A 357 11.50 -8.46 5.17
CA LEU A 357 10.97 -7.20 5.72
C LEU A 357 11.96 -6.56 6.71
N ARG A 358 12.52 -7.31 7.68
CA ARG A 358 13.54 -6.88 8.66
C ARG A 358 14.75 -6.19 8.00
N ILE A 359 15.25 -6.75 6.90
CA ILE A 359 16.34 -6.16 6.10
C ILE A 359 15.88 -4.87 5.40
N GLY A 360 14.64 -4.84 4.88
CA GLY A 360 14.03 -3.61 4.36
C GLY A 360 13.90 -2.50 5.40
N GLU A 361 13.63 -2.83 6.67
CA GLU A 361 13.53 -1.86 7.78
C GLU A 361 14.86 -1.18 8.04
N HIS A 362 15.94 -1.95 8.04
CA HIS A 362 17.30 -1.49 8.28
C HIS A 362 17.70 -0.37 7.31
N PHE A 363 17.33 -0.50 6.03
CA PHE A 363 17.56 0.52 5.00
C PHE A 363 16.39 1.52 4.82
N GLY A 364 15.34 1.42 5.64
CA GLY A 364 14.16 2.30 5.60
C GLY A 364 13.19 2.08 4.41
N LEU A 365 13.42 1.05 3.59
CA LEU A 365 12.73 0.73 2.33
C LEU A 365 11.29 0.27 2.55
N ARG A 366 10.35 0.83 1.77
CA ARG A 366 8.89 0.64 1.95
C ARG A 366 8.10 0.85 0.67
N GLY A 367 6.86 0.41 0.71
CA GLY A 367 5.86 0.62 -0.34
C GLY A 367 5.68 -0.62 -1.19
N ALA A 368 4.75 -0.52 -2.15
CA ALA A 368 4.42 -1.64 -3.04
C ALA A 368 5.64 -2.19 -3.79
N ASP A 369 6.64 -1.36 -4.10
CA ASP A 369 7.85 -1.77 -4.81
C ASP A 369 8.68 -2.81 -4.06
N ILE A 370 8.98 -2.57 -2.77
CA ILE A 370 9.78 -3.53 -1.97
C ILE A 370 8.93 -4.72 -1.51
N ASP A 371 7.64 -4.51 -1.19
CA ASP A 371 6.72 -5.59 -0.86
C ASP A 371 6.55 -6.57 -2.04
N LYS A 372 6.52 -6.06 -3.27
CA LYS A 372 6.52 -6.85 -4.50
C LYS A 372 7.80 -7.67 -4.63
N LEU A 373 8.98 -7.04 -4.50
CA LEU A 373 10.27 -7.74 -4.62
C LEU A 373 10.43 -8.84 -3.56
N ASN A 374 10.01 -8.59 -2.32
CA ASN A 374 9.97 -9.59 -1.26
C ASN A 374 9.01 -10.75 -1.59
N SER A 375 7.83 -10.44 -2.14
CA SER A 375 6.83 -11.44 -2.55
C SER A 375 7.33 -12.32 -3.71
N GLU A 376 7.96 -11.71 -4.72
CA GLU A 376 8.54 -12.41 -5.87
C GLU A 376 9.69 -13.34 -5.44
N GLN A 377 10.51 -12.92 -4.48
CA GLN A 377 11.61 -13.72 -3.94
C GLN A 377 11.16 -15.02 -3.25
N ILE A 378 10.04 -14.99 -2.51
CA ILE A 378 9.51 -16.17 -1.79
C ILE A 378 8.53 -17.02 -2.62
N ALA A 379 7.94 -16.46 -3.69
CA ALA A 379 6.85 -17.07 -4.46
C ALA A 379 7.13 -18.53 -4.90
N ALA A 380 8.33 -18.80 -5.41
CA ALA A 380 8.71 -20.14 -5.89
C ALA A 380 8.93 -21.17 -4.78
N ALA A 381 9.15 -20.75 -3.53
CA ALA A 381 9.16 -21.62 -2.36
C ALA A 381 7.74 -21.81 -1.82
N LYS A 382 6.99 -20.72 -1.70
CA LYS A 382 5.59 -20.67 -1.25
C LYS A 382 4.68 -21.56 -2.10
N GLN A 383 4.71 -21.42 -3.42
CA GLN A 383 3.85 -22.19 -4.34
C GLN A 383 4.08 -23.72 -4.24
N ARG A 384 5.34 -24.18 -4.21
CA ARG A 384 5.68 -25.61 -4.05
C ARG A 384 5.18 -26.20 -2.72
N THR A 385 5.17 -25.37 -1.68
CA THR A 385 4.64 -25.73 -0.36
C THR A 385 3.10 -25.75 -0.36
N VAL A 386 2.48 -24.72 -0.94
CA VAL A 386 1.01 -24.59 -1.09
C VAL A 386 0.42 -25.76 -1.87
N GLU A 387 0.98 -26.12 -3.02
CA GLU A 387 0.52 -27.28 -3.83
C GLU A 387 0.55 -28.61 -3.07
N ARG A 388 1.51 -28.76 -2.14
CA ARG A 388 1.64 -29.99 -1.35
C ARG A 388 0.53 -30.09 -0.31
N ALA A 389 0.38 -29.06 0.52
CA ALA A 389 -0.55 -29.01 1.65
C ALA A 389 -2.01 -28.80 1.22
N LEU A 390 -2.27 -28.12 0.11
CA LEU A 390 -3.64 -27.90 -0.40
C LEU A 390 -4.36 -29.21 -0.73
N ARG A 391 -3.65 -30.33 -0.95
CA ARG A 391 -4.30 -31.64 -1.13
C ARG A 391 -4.98 -32.15 0.15
N ASP A 392 -4.48 -31.77 1.33
CA ASP A 392 -5.08 -32.16 2.60
C ASP A 392 -6.37 -31.39 2.91
N ILE A 393 -6.70 -30.35 2.12
CA ILE A 393 -7.98 -29.66 2.22
C ILE A 393 -9.14 -30.58 1.86
N ASP A 394 -8.94 -31.63 1.05
CA ASP A 394 -10.00 -32.52 0.55
C ASP A 394 -10.83 -33.18 1.67
N ARG A 395 -10.24 -33.32 2.86
CA ARG A 395 -10.89 -33.89 4.06
C ARG A 395 -11.65 -32.86 4.90
N MET A 396 -11.49 -31.57 4.61
CA MET A 396 -12.09 -30.47 5.35
C MET A 396 -13.48 -30.09 4.80
N THR A 397 -14.19 -29.23 5.52
CA THR A 397 -15.38 -28.51 5.05
C THR A 397 -15.31 -27.07 5.53
N LEU A 398 -15.56 -26.11 4.63
CA LEU A 398 -15.75 -24.71 5.02
C LEU A 398 -17.25 -24.43 5.21
N THR A 399 -17.60 -23.96 6.39
CA THR A 399 -18.95 -23.50 6.76
C THR A 399 -18.97 -21.98 6.82
N VAL A 400 -20.01 -21.36 6.26
CA VAL A 400 -20.30 -19.93 6.46
C VAL A 400 -21.45 -19.82 7.45
N VAL A 401 -21.22 -19.04 8.51
CA VAL A 401 -22.29 -18.56 9.39
C VAL A 401 -22.45 -17.06 9.15
N ASP A 402 -23.67 -16.59 8.88
CA ASP A 402 -24.02 -15.17 8.70
C ASP A 402 -25.35 -14.89 9.43
N GLY A 403 -25.34 -13.94 10.36
CA GLY A 403 -26.52 -13.50 11.10
C GLY A 403 -26.19 -12.67 12.35
N ASP A 404 -27.21 -12.15 13.01
CA ASP A 404 -27.09 -11.35 14.24
C ASP A 404 -26.94 -12.23 15.48
N PHE A 405 -25.74 -12.27 16.05
CA PHE A 405 -25.43 -13.17 17.17
C PHE A 405 -25.98 -12.59 18.49
N PRO A 406 -26.84 -13.31 19.25
CA PRO A 406 -27.47 -12.76 20.44
C PRO A 406 -26.48 -12.37 21.55
N ARG A 407 -26.63 -11.15 22.11
CA ARG A 407 -25.76 -10.60 23.17
C ARG A 407 -25.59 -11.53 24.37
N GLU A 408 -26.68 -12.17 24.80
CA GLU A 408 -26.72 -13.11 25.92
C GLU A 408 -25.87 -14.37 25.67
N VAL A 409 -25.80 -14.82 24.40
CA VAL A 409 -24.99 -15.97 23.99
C VAL A 409 -23.51 -15.61 23.98
N LEU A 410 -23.18 -14.40 23.52
CA LEU A 410 -21.80 -13.87 23.48
C LEU A 410 -21.25 -13.62 24.89
N ALA A 411 -22.00 -12.93 25.75
CA ALA A 411 -21.55 -12.61 27.11
C ALA A 411 -21.25 -13.87 27.94
N GLY A 412 -22.15 -14.85 27.88
CA GLY A 412 -22.16 -15.97 28.82
C GLY A 412 -20.95 -16.89 28.71
N GLN A 413 -20.54 -17.27 27.49
CA GLN A 413 -19.50 -18.28 27.24
C GLN A 413 -18.82 -18.03 25.89
N ASN A 414 -17.59 -18.52 25.71
CA ASN A 414 -16.95 -18.54 24.39
C ASN A 414 -17.78 -19.38 23.39
N LEU A 415 -17.66 -19.10 22.09
CA LEU A 415 -18.40 -19.85 21.08
C LEU A 415 -17.85 -21.28 20.97
N THR A 416 -18.69 -22.25 21.28
CA THR A 416 -18.41 -23.69 21.17
C THR A 416 -19.20 -24.33 20.02
N PHE A 417 -18.68 -25.44 19.49
CA PHE A 417 -19.12 -25.99 18.20
C PHE A 417 -19.65 -27.42 18.31
N ALA A 418 -20.55 -27.78 17.40
CA ALA A 418 -21.13 -29.12 17.25
C ALA A 418 -21.20 -29.51 15.76
N GLU A 419 -21.42 -30.78 15.48
CA GLU A 419 -21.67 -31.25 14.11
C GLU A 419 -23.04 -30.80 13.63
N TYR A 420 -23.09 -30.34 12.38
CA TYR A 420 -24.32 -29.97 11.71
C TYR A 420 -24.08 -29.95 10.20
N ARG A 421 -24.89 -30.70 9.45
CA ARG A 421 -24.82 -30.76 7.99
C ARG A 421 -26.04 -30.07 7.40
N MET A 422 -25.80 -28.94 6.74
CA MET A 422 -26.83 -28.13 6.09
C MET A 422 -27.58 -28.97 5.02
N PRO A 423 -28.93 -28.95 4.98
CA PRO A 423 -29.71 -29.65 3.97
C PRO A 423 -29.32 -29.25 2.54
N ALA A 424 -29.11 -30.24 1.66
CA ALA A 424 -28.60 -30.00 0.30
C ALA A 424 -29.51 -29.08 -0.55
N ALA A 425 -30.82 -29.08 -0.29
CA ALA A 425 -31.78 -28.20 -0.97
C ALA A 425 -31.70 -26.73 -0.52
N GLN A 426 -31.06 -26.44 0.62
CA GLN A 426 -30.81 -25.09 1.12
C GLN A 426 -29.39 -24.61 0.77
N ASN A 427 -28.41 -25.53 0.69
CA ASN A 427 -27.00 -25.24 0.47
C ASN A 427 -26.64 -24.93 -1.00
N SER A 428 -27.11 -23.79 -1.52
CA SER A 428 -26.97 -23.39 -2.93
C SER A 428 -26.71 -21.89 -3.09
N PRO A 429 -25.94 -21.43 -4.12
CA PRO A 429 -25.77 -20.00 -4.43
C PRO A 429 -27.10 -19.25 -4.61
N LEU A 430 -28.14 -19.94 -5.12
CA LEU A 430 -29.50 -19.39 -5.28
C LEU A 430 -30.21 -19.12 -3.95
N LYS A 431 -29.66 -19.58 -2.82
CA LYS A 431 -30.08 -19.23 -1.46
C LYS A 431 -29.10 -18.26 -0.82
N TYR A 432 -27.80 -18.53 -0.96
CA TYR A 432 -26.73 -17.65 -0.47
C TYR A 432 -25.46 -17.80 -1.33
N ASP A 433 -25.06 -16.73 -1.99
CA ASP A 433 -23.80 -16.55 -2.72
C ASP A 433 -22.84 -15.74 -1.83
N ALA A 434 -21.69 -16.35 -1.48
CA ALA A 434 -20.75 -15.74 -0.54
C ALA A 434 -20.12 -14.43 -1.03
N THR A 435 -20.05 -14.19 -2.35
CA THR A 435 -19.55 -12.92 -2.92
C THR A 435 -20.57 -11.79 -2.79
N ARG A 436 -21.86 -12.14 -2.79
CA ARG A 436 -22.98 -11.20 -2.66
C ARG A 436 -23.41 -10.97 -1.21
N ARG A 437 -23.24 -11.97 -0.34
CA ARG A 437 -23.84 -12.05 1.02
C ARG A 437 -25.38 -12.05 0.97
N GLY A 438 -25.91 -12.85 0.04
CA GLY A 438 -27.33 -12.96 -0.27
C GLY A 438 -27.56 -13.87 -1.49
N PRO A 439 -28.81 -14.14 -1.89
CA PRO A 439 -29.09 -15.06 -2.99
C PRO A 439 -28.55 -14.57 -4.35
N ALA A 440 -27.98 -15.49 -5.13
CA ALA A 440 -27.65 -15.25 -6.53
C ALA A 440 -28.94 -15.06 -7.39
N PRO A 441 -28.87 -14.32 -8.51
CA PRO A 441 -30.00 -14.16 -9.43
C PRO A 441 -30.46 -15.52 -9.96
N ALA A 442 -31.78 -15.73 -10.04
CA ALA A 442 -32.39 -16.96 -10.54
C ALA A 442 -32.03 -17.24 -12.01
N GLU A 443 -31.92 -16.19 -12.81
CA GLU A 443 -31.44 -16.25 -14.20
C GLU A 443 -30.32 -15.22 -14.42
N VAL A 444 -29.35 -15.59 -15.26
CA VAL A 444 -28.25 -14.73 -15.70
C VAL A 444 -28.07 -14.97 -17.19
N GLU A 445 -28.16 -13.92 -18.00
CA GLU A 445 -28.12 -14.02 -19.47
C GLU A 445 -26.81 -14.62 -19.99
N GLY A 446 -26.84 -15.35 -21.10
CA GLY A 446 -25.66 -15.84 -21.81
C GLY A 446 -25.17 -17.23 -21.38
N ILE A 447 -24.35 -17.82 -22.24
CA ILE A 447 -23.94 -19.23 -22.16
C ILE A 447 -22.77 -19.39 -21.19
N ARG A 448 -22.97 -20.15 -20.12
CA ARG A 448 -21.93 -20.51 -19.14
C ARG A 448 -21.13 -21.74 -19.60
N LYS A 449 -19.80 -21.69 -19.53
CA LYS A 449 -18.90 -22.85 -19.68
C LYS A 449 -18.13 -23.06 -18.37
N LEU A 450 -18.15 -24.30 -17.87
CA LEU A 450 -17.42 -24.71 -16.66
C LEU A 450 -15.93 -24.94 -16.93
N GLY A 451 -15.15 -24.88 -15.85
CA GLY A 451 -13.72 -24.56 -15.92
C GLY A 451 -12.79 -25.61 -16.51
N SER A 452 -13.20 -26.88 -16.49
CA SER A 452 -12.36 -28.04 -16.76
C SER A 452 -11.93 -28.15 -18.22
N LEU A 453 -10.65 -27.89 -18.50
CA LEU A 453 -9.96 -28.37 -19.70
C LEU A 453 -9.67 -29.89 -19.57
N VAL A 454 -10.74 -30.68 -19.45
CA VAL A 454 -10.71 -32.14 -19.57
C VAL A 454 -11.22 -32.47 -20.96
N PRO A 455 -10.35 -32.85 -21.92
CA PRO A 455 -10.79 -33.73 -22.99
C PRO A 455 -11.31 -35.00 -22.34
N ALA A 456 -12.56 -35.38 -22.60
CA ALA A 456 -13.06 -36.70 -22.22
C ALA A 456 -12.07 -37.76 -22.77
N ASP A 457 -11.72 -38.77 -21.97
CA ASP A 457 -10.43 -39.47 -22.09
C ASP A 457 -10.28 -40.33 -23.36
N ALA A 458 -9.94 -39.65 -24.46
CA ALA A 458 -9.76 -40.22 -25.78
C ALA A 458 -8.40 -40.96 -25.95
N ASN A 459 -7.57 -41.00 -24.90
CA ASN A 459 -6.20 -41.54 -24.97
C ASN A 459 -5.94 -42.71 -23.99
N ALA A 460 -6.75 -42.92 -22.95
CA ALA A 460 -6.73 -44.16 -22.16
C ALA A 460 -6.86 -45.41 -23.03
N GLY A 461 -7.68 -45.37 -24.08
CA GLY A 461 -7.77 -46.45 -25.08
C GLY A 461 -6.51 -46.60 -25.94
N LYS A 462 -5.86 -45.49 -26.33
CA LYS A 462 -4.73 -45.50 -27.27
C LYS A 462 -3.40 -45.91 -26.63
N ARG A 463 -3.18 -45.62 -25.34
CA ARG A 463 -1.98 -46.03 -24.60
C ARG A 463 -1.79 -47.56 -24.53
N ARG A 464 -2.86 -48.35 -24.67
CA ARG A 464 -2.78 -49.83 -24.75
C ARG A 464 -2.36 -50.35 -26.13
N TRP A 465 -2.48 -49.56 -27.20
CA TRP A 465 -2.07 -49.95 -28.56
C TRP A 465 -0.62 -49.58 -28.87
N THR A 466 -0.13 -48.42 -28.41
CA THR A 466 1.24 -47.96 -28.70
C THR A 466 2.33 -48.84 -28.05
N VAL A 467 2.03 -49.50 -26.92
CA VAL A 467 2.97 -50.44 -26.28
C VAL A 467 3.04 -51.78 -27.02
N ALA A 468 1.94 -52.22 -27.65
CA ALA A 468 1.89 -53.48 -28.40
C ALA A 468 2.68 -53.41 -29.72
N VAL A 469 2.58 -52.30 -30.46
CA VAL A 469 3.25 -52.14 -31.76
C VAL A 469 4.77 -52.04 -31.62
N LEU A 470 5.28 -51.40 -30.57
CA LEU A 470 6.72 -51.22 -30.36
C LEU A 470 7.48 -52.50 -29.98
N TRP A 471 6.80 -53.52 -29.43
CA TRP A 471 7.41 -54.84 -29.20
C TRP A 471 7.25 -55.82 -30.38
N GLY A 472 6.28 -55.60 -31.28
CA GLY A 472 6.10 -56.42 -32.48
C GLY A 472 7.14 -56.16 -33.59
N GLY A 473 7.65 -54.93 -33.69
CA GLY A 473 8.49 -54.51 -34.83
C GLY A 473 9.92 -55.07 -34.88
N VAL A 474 10.48 -55.50 -33.74
CA VAL A 474 11.92 -55.81 -33.61
C VAL A 474 12.28 -57.23 -34.09
N ILE A 475 11.32 -58.16 -34.14
CA ILE A 475 11.58 -59.57 -34.47
C ILE A 475 11.47 -59.85 -35.98
N ALA A 476 10.79 -59.00 -36.75
CA ALA A 476 10.44 -59.27 -38.15
C ALA A 476 11.54 -58.95 -39.19
N LEU A 477 12.59 -58.20 -38.83
CA LEU A 477 13.64 -57.73 -39.77
C LEU A 477 14.98 -58.48 -39.65
N GLY A 478 15.05 -59.56 -38.87
CA GLY A 478 16.29 -60.33 -38.64
C GLY A 478 16.60 -61.46 -39.64
N CYS A 479 15.68 -61.83 -40.53
CA CYS A 479 15.75 -63.12 -41.25
C CYS A 479 15.82 -63.04 -42.79
N ALA A 480 15.86 -61.85 -43.40
CA ALA A 480 15.67 -61.67 -44.84
C ALA A 480 16.89 -61.06 -45.56
N GLY A 481 17.99 -61.83 -45.61
CA GLY A 481 18.92 -61.79 -46.76
C GLY A 481 20.16 -60.90 -46.66
N LEU A 482 21.29 -61.49 -46.22
CA LEU A 482 22.61 -61.17 -46.76
C LEU A 482 23.53 -62.41 -46.65
N ARG A 483 23.68 -63.15 -47.76
CA ARG A 483 24.43 -64.41 -47.84
C ARG A 483 25.60 -64.24 -48.82
N ARG A 484 26.83 -64.48 -48.33
CA ARG A 484 28.13 -64.44 -49.05
C ARG A 484 28.63 -63.06 -49.51
N ARG A 485 29.61 -62.52 -48.79
CA ARG A 485 31.02 -62.44 -49.25
C ARG A 485 31.96 -62.21 -48.03
N PRO A 486 33.13 -62.85 -47.97
CA PRO A 486 34.05 -62.69 -46.83
C PRO A 486 35.01 -61.50 -47.05
N GLY A 487 35.17 -60.66 -46.03
CA GLY A 487 36.15 -59.57 -46.03
C GLY A 487 36.03 -58.71 -44.77
N ILE A 488 37.13 -58.57 -44.05
CA ILE A 488 37.32 -57.79 -42.81
C ILE A 488 36.51 -58.33 -41.60
N CYS A 489 37.25 -58.78 -40.59
CA CYS A 489 36.71 -59.23 -39.31
C CYS A 489 36.66 -58.08 -38.29
N VAL A 490 35.71 -58.16 -37.35
CA VAL A 490 35.71 -57.53 -36.01
C VAL A 490 36.19 -56.08 -35.94
N LEU A 491 35.25 -55.12 -35.94
CA LEU A 491 34.78 -54.47 -34.70
C LEU A 491 33.64 -53.51 -35.03
N PHE A 492 32.46 -53.67 -34.42
CA PHE A 492 31.34 -52.73 -34.59
C PHE A 492 30.69 -52.36 -33.25
N VAL A 493 31.49 -51.70 -32.42
CA VAL A 493 31.04 -50.90 -31.28
C VAL A 493 31.76 -49.56 -31.41
N VAL A 494 31.14 -48.47 -30.95
CA VAL A 494 31.63 -47.08 -30.98
C VAL A 494 31.54 -46.38 -32.35
N VAL A 495 30.47 -45.62 -32.54
CA VAL A 495 30.60 -44.17 -32.81
C VAL A 495 29.87 -43.41 -31.72
N ALA A 496 30.53 -43.33 -30.57
CA ALA A 496 30.28 -42.37 -29.51
C ALA A 496 31.65 -41.83 -29.09
N SER A 497 31.74 -40.55 -28.75
CA SER A 497 33.00 -39.83 -28.44
C SER A 497 33.87 -39.45 -29.64
N LEU A 498 33.83 -38.15 -29.98
CA LEU A 498 35.02 -37.31 -29.94
C LEU A 498 34.80 -36.37 -28.73
N LEU A 499 35.76 -36.05 -27.87
CA LEU A 499 37.21 -36.33 -27.86
C LEU A 499 37.64 -37.13 -26.60
N VAL A 500 38.88 -37.63 -26.60
CA VAL A 500 39.40 -38.59 -25.62
C VAL A 500 40.34 -37.93 -24.59
N VAL A 501 40.41 -38.54 -23.41
CA VAL A 501 41.31 -38.18 -22.30
C VAL A 501 42.79 -38.16 -22.73
N ALA A 502 43.41 -37.01 -22.54
CA ALA A 502 44.76 -36.90 -21.96
C ALA A 502 44.57 -36.27 -20.57
N GLY A 503 45.39 -36.50 -19.56
CA GLY A 503 46.70 -37.15 -19.54
C GLY A 503 47.52 -36.54 -18.40
N GLY A 504 46.92 -36.48 -17.20
CA GLY A 504 47.47 -35.78 -16.04
C GLY A 504 48.63 -36.52 -15.41
N ILE A 505 49.82 -36.36 -15.99
CA ILE A 505 51.08 -36.81 -15.42
C ILE A 505 51.44 -35.87 -14.26
N ALA A 506 51.95 -36.42 -13.15
CA ALA A 506 52.49 -35.62 -12.07
C ALA A 506 53.74 -34.87 -12.54
N ALA A 507 53.65 -33.55 -12.57
CA ALA A 507 54.79 -32.64 -12.71
C ALA A 507 55.00 -31.95 -11.36
N GLU A 508 55.78 -32.61 -10.51
CA GLU A 508 56.38 -32.01 -9.32
C GLU A 508 57.55 -31.14 -9.81
N ASP A 509 57.43 -29.81 -9.67
CA ASP A 509 58.55 -28.90 -9.91
C ASP A 509 58.46 -27.70 -8.96
N ILE A 510 59.61 -27.23 -8.49
CA ILE A 510 59.71 -26.45 -7.25
C ILE A 510 59.96 -24.97 -7.56
N ALA A 511 59.01 -24.12 -7.16
CA ALA A 511 59.22 -22.69 -7.01
C ALA A 511 58.95 -22.28 -5.55
N THR A 512 60.02 -22.02 -4.80
CA THR A 512 59.93 -21.56 -3.42
C THR A 512 59.63 -20.06 -3.37
N GLU A 513 58.48 -19.70 -2.81
CA GLU A 513 58.36 -18.43 -2.08
C GLU A 513 57.89 -18.70 -0.64
N THR A 514 58.34 -17.85 0.26
CA THR A 514 58.31 -18.06 1.72
C THR A 514 56.87 -18.11 2.24
N GLY A 515 56.56 -19.17 2.99
CA GLY A 515 55.26 -19.29 3.63
C GLY A 515 55.04 -18.26 4.73
N GLU A 516 53.95 -17.52 4.63
CA GLU A 516 53.31 -16.89 5.78
C GLU A 516 51.87 -17.44 5.83
N GLU A 517 51.66 -18.51 6.60
CA GLU A 517 50.32 -19.04 6.88
C GLU A 517 49.57 -18.05 7.77
N THR A 518 49.02 -17.00 7.16
CA THR A 518 48.05 -16.13 7.81
C THR A 518 46.84 -16.96 8.21
N ARG A 519 46.76 -17.30 9.50
CA ARG A 519 45.57 -17.88 10.12
C ARG A 519 44.35 -17.03 9.72
N PRO A 520 43.16 -17.61 9.52
CA PRO A 520 41.95 -16.82 9.39
C PRO A 520 41.78 -16.00 10.68
N ILE A 521 41.99 -14.68 10.58
CA ILE A 521 42.06 -13.78 11.75
C ILE A 521 40.65 -13.58 12.35
N VAL A 522 39.60 -13.81 11.54
CA VAL A 522 38.20 -13.57 11.90
C VAL A 522 37.43 -14.90 11.99
N ASP A 523 36.73 -15.10 13.10
CA ASP A 523 35.94 -16.30 13.40
C ASP A 523 34.90 -16.63 12.31
N GLU A 524 35.01 -17.82 11.70
CA GLU A 524 33.99 -18.37 10.80
C GLU A 524 32.57 -18.37 11.41
N PRO A 525 32.35 -18.75 12.69
CA PRO A 525 31.04 -18.69 13.34
C PRO A 525 30.38 -17.31 13.38
N LEU A 526 31.12 -16.21 13.21
CA LEU A 526 30.57 -14.85 13.26
C LEU A 526 29.73 -14.53 12.02
N PHE A 527 30.22 -14.89 10.83
CA PHE A 527 29.49 -14.72 9.57
C PHE A 527 28.26 -15.64 9.49
N ASP A 528 28.27 -16.75 10.22
CA ASP A 528 27.14 -17.67 10.37
C ASP A 528 26.00 -17.14 11.25
N GLN A 529 26.23 -16.05 11.99
CA GLN A 529 25.18 -15.37 12.76
C GLN A 529 24.36 -14.37 11.93
N LEU A 530 24.75 -14.06 10.69
CA LEU A 530 24.01 -13.15 9.78
C LEU A 530 22.70 -13.76 9.22
N ARG A 531 21.98 -14.59 9.99
CA ARG A 531 20.84 -15.40 9.54
C ARG A 531 19.46 -14.88 9.94
N ASN A 532 19.35 -13.97 10.92
CA ASN A 532 18.12 -13.28 11.31
C ASN A 532 18.43 -11.98 12.09
N GLU A 533 17.48 -11.05 12.26
CA GLU A 533 17.68 -9.76 12.98
C GLU A 533 18.39 -9.93 14.34
N SER A 534 17.99 -10.91 15.15
CA SER A 534 18.47 -11.05 16.53
C SER A 534 19.95 -11.43 16.61
N THR A 535 20.41 -12.35 15.76
CA THR A 535 21.82 -12.77 15.72
C THR A 535 22.66 -11.84 14.82
N ALA A 536 22.08 -11.33 13.74
CA ALA A 536 22.77 -10.42 12.82
C ALA A 536 23.11 -9.09 13.50
N THR A 537 22.26 -8.54 14.37
CA THR A 537 22.54 -7.28 15.08
C THR A 537 23.81 -7.37 15.93
N SER A 538 24.01 -8.47 16.67
CA SER A 538 25.23 -8.70 17.45
C SER A 538 26.44 -8.93 16.55
N ALA A 539 26.27 -9.72 15.48
CA ALA A 539 27.35 -10.04 14.55
C ALA A 539 27.86 -8.81 13.79
N ILE A 540 26.95 -7.92 13.35
CA ILE A 540 27.28 -6.66 12.68
C ILE A 540 28.12 -5.76 13.60
N ALA A 541 27.75 -5.63 14.88
CA ALA A 541 28.51 -4.82 15.83
C ALA A 541 29.96 -5.31 15.98
N GLN A 542 30.15 -6.63 16.13
CA GLN A 542 31.48 -7.24 16.24
C GLN A 542 32.29 -7.14 14.93
N LEU A 543 31.64 -7.32 13.77
CA LEU A 543 32.29 -7.16 12.46
C LEU A 543 32.72 -5.71 12.20
N VAL A 544 32.00 -4.71 12.70
CA VAL A 544 32.39 -3.29 12.65
C VAL A 544 33.57 -3.00 13.56
N GLU A 545 33.60 -3.58 14.77
CA GLU A 545 34.73 -3.43 15.70
C GLU A 545 36.02 -4.02 15.11
N LEU A 546 35.96 -5.25 14.57
CA LEU A 546 37.10 -5.91 13.91
C LEU A 546 37.52 -5.19 12.61
N ALA A 547 36.56 -4.69 11.81
CA ALA A 547 36.86 -3.88 10.61
C ALA A 547 37.39 -2.47 10.92
N GLY A 548 37.50 -2.11 12.21
CA GLY A 548 38.30 -0.98 12.69
C GLY A 548 39.82 -1.25 12.67
N ASN A 549 40.25 -2.52 12.66
CA ASN A 549 41.64 -2.89 12.43
C ASN A 549 41.94 -2.87 10.91
N PRO A 550 42.86 -2.03 10.40
CA PRO A 550 43.19 -1.97 8.97
C PRO A 550 43.64 -3.32 8.38
N ASP A 551 44.35 -4.13 9.16
CA ASP A 551 44.90 -5.41 8.69
C ASP A 551 43.82 -6.47 8.47
N GLU A 552 42.72 -6.41 9.24
CA GLU A 552 41.59 -7.35 9.15
C GLU A 552 40.52 -6.87 8.16
N ARG A 553 40.31 -5.55 8.08
CA ARG A 553 39.23 -4.89 7.34
C ARG A 553 39.06 -5.42 5.91
N GLY A 554 40.15 -5.53 5.14
CA GLY A 554 40.10 -6.01 3.75
C GLY A 554 39.53 -7.43 3.63
N SER A 555 39.89 -8.32 4.55
CA SER A 555 39.38 -9.70 4.59
C SER A 555 37.90 -9.76 4.98
N ILE A 556 37.47 -8.91 5.93
CA ILE A 556 36.08 -8.80 6.38
C ILE A 556 35.20 -8.29 5.25
N VAL A 557 35.58 -7.19 4.60
CA VAL A 557 34.83 -6.60 3.47
C VAL A 557 34.72 -7.59 2.32
N GLN A 558 35.83 -8.21 1.89
CA GLN A 558 35.81 -9.21 0.80
C GLN A 558 34.89 -10.40 1.13
N LYS A 559 34.92 -10.91 2.36
CA LYS A 559 34.08 -12.03 2.80
C LYS A 559 32.60 -11.65 2.91
N LEU A 560 32.30 -10.42 3.31
CA LEU A 560 30.94 -9.88 3.29
C LEU A 560 30.42 -9.68 1.86
N THR A 561 31.22 -9.12 0.93
CA THR A 561 30.86 -9.06 -0.50
C THR A 561 30.55 -10.45 -1.04
N LYS A 562 31.39 -11.44 -0.76
CA LYS A 562 31.18 -12.84 -1.18
C LYS A 562 29.88 -13.42 -0.62
N THR A 563 29.54 -13.10 0.63
CA THR A 563 28.27 -13.52 1.26
C THR A 563 27.08 -12.80 0.61
N ALA A 564 27.17 -11.48 0.39
CA ALA A 564 26.16 -10.65 -0.26
C ALA A 564 25.85 -11.04 -1.71
N THR A 565 26.82 -11.62 -2.42
CA THR A 565 26.71 -12.02 -3.84
C THR A 565 26.38 -13.50 -4.04
N HIS A 566 26.97 -14.42 -3.27
CA HIS A 566 26.96 -15.86 -3.57
C HIS A 566 26.25 -16.75 -2.52
N ASP A 567 25.83 -16.24 -1.36
CA ASP A 567 25.19 -17.10 -0.35
C ASP A 567 23.80 -17.59 -0.81
N PRO A 568 23.44 -18.89 -0.65
CA PRO A 568 22.15 -19.42 -1.06
C PRO A 568 20.95 -18.90 -0.24
N SER A 569 21.17 -18.29 0.94
CA SER A 569 20.14 -17.65 1.76
C SER A 569 20.08 -16.16 1.48
N VAL A 570 19.00 -15.71 0.83
CA VAL A 570 18.82 -14.27 0.52
C VAL A 570 18.73 -13.43 1.80
N THR A 571 18.28 -14.00 2.92
CA THR A 571 18.38 -13.38 4.25
C THR A 571 19.84 -13.10 4.65
N ARG A 572 20.76 -14.06 4.48
CA ARG A 572 22.19 -13.83 4.75
C ARG A 572 22.79 -12.80 3.81
N ARG A 573 22.39 -12.80 2.54
CA ARG A 573 22.82 -11.80 1.56
C ARG A 573 22.46 -10.38 2.01
N GLY A 574 21.22 -10.18 2.48
CA GLY A 574 20.75 -8.87 2.97
C GLY A 574 21.42 -8.43 4.28
N TRP A 575 21.59 -9.33 5.25
CA TRP A 575 22.32 -9.02 6.48
C TRP A 575 23.84 -8.80 6.25
N ALA A 576 24.44 -9.43 5.24
CA ALA A 576 25.81 -9.10 4.83
C ALA A 576 25.93 -7.71 4.18
N ILE A 577 24.92 -7.26 3.42
CA ILE A 577 24.85 -5.89 2.90
C ILE A 577 24.64 -4.88 4.04
N ALA A 578 23.89 -5.24 5.10
CA ALA A 578 23.78 -4.42 6.31
C ALA A 578 25.10 -4.35 7.09
N ALA A 579 25.86 -5.45 7.17
CA ALA A 579 27.19 -5.46 7.75
C ALA A 579 28.16 -4.56 6.97
N LEU A 580 28.18 -4.64 5.63
CA LEU A 580 28.93 -3.71 4.77
C LEU A 580 28.54 -2.25 5.05
N ALA A 581 27.24 -1.93 4.98
CA ALA A 581 26.75 -0.57 5.28
C ALA A 581 27.17 -0.04 6.65
N ALA A 582 27.24 -0.90 7.67
CA ALA A 582 27.66 -0.51 9.02
C ALA A 582 29.18 -0.27 9.12
N ILE A 583 30.01 -0.97 8.33
CA ILE A 583 31.47 -0.81 8.27
C ILE A 583 31.89 0.52 7.61
N GLN A 584 31.02 1.10 6.76
CA GLN A 584 31.22 2.37 6.04
C GLN A 584 32.50 2.38 5.18
N GLY A 585 32.84 3.51 4.57
CA GLY A 585 34.09 3.69 3.80
C GLY A 585 33.94 3.64 2.29
N TYR A 586 34.99 4.09 1.58
CA TYR A 586 35.03 4.18 0.11
C TYR A 586 35.17 2.80 -0.55
N ASP A 587 36.05 1.96 0.01
CA ASP A 587 36.22 0.54 -0.31
C ASP A 587 34.88 -0.23 -0.26
N VAL A 588 34.05 0.07 0.75
CA VAL A 588 32.71 -0.52 0.87
C VAL A 588 31.72 0.07 -0.16
N ASP A 589 31.78 1.37 -0.46
CA ASP A 589 30.88 1.98 -1.44
C ASP A 589 31.14 1.47 -2.87
N GLU A 590 32.40 1.16 -3.21
CA GLU A 590 32.78 0.46 -4.46
C GLU A 590 32.23 -0.97 -4.49
N GLN A 591 32.38 -1.75 -3.41
CA GLN A 591 31.82 -3.11 -3.35
C GLN A 591 30.29 -3.13 -3.45
N LEU A 592 29.61 -2.15 -2.83
CA LEU A 592 28.16 -2.00 -2.97
C LEU A 592 27.76 -1.49 -4.36
N LEU A 593 28.60 -0.67 -5.02
CA LEU A 593 28.42 -0.24 -6.41
C LEU A 593 28.41 -1.44 -7.35
N GLU A 594 29.37 -2.35 -7.22
CA GLU A 594 29.43 -3.60 -7.98
C GLU A 594 28.17 -4.45 -7.77
N ILE A 595 27.72 -4.63 -6.52
CA ILE A 595 26.55 -5.46 -6.19
C ILE A 595 25.23 -4.93 -6.78
N HIS A 596 25.01 -3.60 -6.83
CA HIS A 596 23.78 -3.06 -7.46
C HIS A 596 23.90 -2.89 -8.98
N ALA A 597 25.11 -2.75 -9.52
CA ALA A 597 25.36 -2.72 -10.96
C ALA A 597 25.20 -4.10 -11.62
N ASP A 598 25.60 -5.19 -10.95
CA ASP A 598 25.57 -6.55 -11.50
C ASP A 598 24.12 -7.04 -11.77
N GLU A 599 23.81 -7.22 -13.06
CA GLU A 599 22.50 -7.68 -13.52
C GLU A 599 22.23 -9.17 -13.30
N GLN A 600 23.23 -9.96 -12.92
CA GLN A 600 23.03 -11.36 -12.50
C GLN A 600 22.38 -11.45 -11.10
N GLN A 601 22.43 -10.37 -10.31
CA GLN A 601 21.85 -10.34 -8.97
C GLN A 601 20.35 -10.02 -9.01
N SER A 602 19.57 -10.60 -8.08
CA SER A 602 18.13 -10.32 -8.03
C SER A 602 17.87 -8.85 -7.73
N THR A 603 16.82 -8.29 -8.34
CA THR A 603 16.45 -6.87 -8.16
C THR A 603 16.26 -6.49 -6.70
N LEU A 604 15.85 -7.43 -5.83
CA LEU A 604 15.79 -7.24 -4.38
C LEU A 604 17.18 -6.95 -3.78
N VAL A 605 18.18 -7.80 -4.05
CA VAL A 605 19.53 -7.63 -3.52
C VAL A 605 20.22 -6.39 -4.10
N ARG A 606 20.01 -6.10 -5.39
CA ARG A 606 20.47 -4.85 -6.02
C ARG A 606 19.85 -3.62 -5.36
N THR A 607 18.55 -3.67 -5.03
CA THR A 607 17.84 -2.61 -4.30
C THR A 607 18.41 -2.41 -2.89
N TRP A 608 18.72 -3.49 -2.16
CA TRP A 608 19.38 -3.39 -0.86
C TRP A 608 20.79 -2.79 -0.94
N ALA A 609 21.60 -3.17 -1.92
CA ALA A 609 22.93 -2.59 -2.11
C ALA A 609 22.88 -1.10 -2.50
N ALA A 610 21.94 -0.70 -3.37
CA ALA A 610 21.69 0.72 -3.65
C ALA A 610 21.23 1.49 -2.39
N ALA A 611 20.37 0.87 -1.57
CA ALA A 611 19.89 1.46 -0.32
C ALA A 611 20.97 1.54 0.78
N ALA A 612 21.91 0.58 0.81
CA ALA A 612 23.10 0.63 1.65
C ALA A 612 23.97 1.86 1.32
N ARG A 613 24.25 2.11 0.04
CA ARG A 613 24.95 3.34 -0.41
C ARG A 613 24.19 4.62 -0.04
N VAL A 614 22.85 4.60 -0.11
CA VAL A 614 21.98 5.70 0.36
C VAL A 614 22.08 5.89 1.88
N SER A 615 22.26 4.83 2.67
CA SER A 615 22.48 4.92 4.11
C SER A 615 23.86 5.49 4.46
N MET A 616 24.91 5.07 3.73
CA MET A 616 26.30 5.53 3.90
C MET A 616 26.55 6.98 3.49
N ALA A 617 25.70 7.58 2.64
CA ALA A 617 25.82 8.99 2.29
C ALA A 617 25.70 9.87 3.54
N SER A 618 26.77 10.55 3.92
CA SER A 618 26.84 11.39 5.13
C SER A 618 26.35 12.83 4.90
N THR A 619 26.47 13.34 3.67
CA THR A 619 26.07 14.71 3.29
C THR A 619 24.81 14.72 2.43
N PRO A 620 24.01 15.81 2.44
CA PRO A 620 22.87 15.93 1.55
C PRO A 620 23.24 15.96 0.06
N THR A 621 24.38 16.53 -0.32
CA THR A 621 24.90 16.44 -1.69
C THR A 621 25.08 14.99 -2.13
N GLY A 622 25.69 14.15 -1.28
CA GLY A 622 25.86 12.72 -1.55
C GLY A 622 24.57 11.89 -1.56
N LEU A 623 23.46 12.44 -1.04
CA LEU A 623 22.10 11.91 -1.18
C LEU A 623 21.43 12.38 -2.48
N ILE A 624 21.64 13.64 -2.89
CA ILE A 624 21.16 14.20 -4.16
C ILE A 624 21.78 13.46 -5.35
N GLU A 625 23.08 13.19 -5.32
CA GLU A 625 23.76 12.34 -6.33
C GLU A 625 23.11 10.96 -6.45
N LYS A 626 22.79 10.34 -5.30
CA LYS A 626 22.17 9.01 -5.24
C LYS A 626 20.66 9.03 -5.53
N ALA A 627 20.02 10.19 -5.64
CA ALA A 627 18.62 10.32 -6.06
C ALA A 627 18.40 9.79 -7.49
N GLN A 628 19.40 9.87 -8.36
CA GLN A 628 19.31 9.36 -9.73
C GLN A 628 19.03 7.83 -9.77
N LEU A 629 19.53 7.08 -8.78
CA LEU A 629 19.33 5.64 -8.65
C LEU A 629 17.85 5.25 -8.40
N VAL A 630 16.99 6.17 -7.95
CA VAL A 630 15.55 5.94 -7.77
C VAL A 630 14.86 5.56 -9.08
N THR A 631 15.40 6.01 -10.22
CA THR A 631 14.93 5.63 -11.57
C THR A 631 15.01 4.12 -11.82
N GLN A 632 16.02 3.45 -11.23
CA GLN A 632 16.25 2.01 -11.35
C GLN A 632 15.72 1.23 -10.13
N PHE A 633 15.70 1.87 -8.95
CA PHE A 633 15.27 1.27 -7.68
C PHE A 633 14.27 2.16 -6.93
N PRO A 634 12.99 2.26 -7.36
CA PRO A 634 12.01 3.22 -6.82
C PRO A 634 11.86 3.18 -5.28
N ALA A 635 11.97 2.01 -4.67
CA ALA A 635 11.89 1.81 -3.22
C ALA A 635 12.88 2.65 -2.40
N ILE A 636 14.04 3.05 -2.97
CA ILE A 636 15.03 3.89 -2.27
C ILE A 636 14.62 5.37 -2.24
N GLY A 637 13.62 5.78 -3.03
CA GLY A 637 13.19 7.18 -3.10
C GLY A 637 12.70 7.71 -1.75
N ARG A 638 11.99 6.89 -0.99
CA ARG A 638 11.51 7.26 0.35
C ARG A 638 12.66 7.58 1.34
N PRO A 639 13.65 6.71 1.60
CA PRO A 639 14.74 7.05 2.51
C PRO A 639 15.56 8.26 2.06
N ILE A 640 15.74 8.49 0.75
CA ILE A 640 16.38 9.72 0.24
C ILE A 640 15.54 10.96 0.61
N ALA A 641 14.26 11.00 0.23
CA ALA A 641 13.39 12.14 0.50
C ALA A 641 13.30 12.46 2.00
N MET A 642 13.13 11.44 2.85
CA MET A 642 13.06 11.64 4.30
C MET A 642 14.34 12.24 4.90
N ARG A 643 15.52 11.88 4.39
CA ARG A 643 16.80 12.45 4.84
C ARG A 643 17.03 13.86 4.32
N LEU A 644 16.65 14.15 3.08
CA LEU A 644 16.74 15.50 2.52
C LEU A 644 15.82 16.49 3.25
N VAL A 645 14.61 16.06 3.63
CA VAL A 645 13.65 16.86 4.41
C VAL A 645 14.12 17.06 5.86
N ASP A 646 14.72 16.05 6.48
CA ASP A 646 15.36 16.18 7.80
C ASP A 646 16.51 17.21 7.77
N SER A 647 17.39 17.16 6.77
CA SER A 647 18.45 18.16 6.55
C SER A 647 17.90 19.59 6.36
N LEU A 648 16.85 19.77 5.53
CA LEU A 648 16.19 21.07 5.37
C LEU A 648 15.62 21.59 6.70
N ASN A 649 14.96 20.73 7.47
CA ASN A 649 14.34 21.10 8.75
C ASN A 649 15.37 21.42 9.85
N ARG A 650 16.59 20.87 9.76
CA ARG A 650 17.73 21.23 10.61
C ARG A 650 18.42 22.53 10.21
N GLY A 651 18.07 23.13 9.06
CA GLY A 651 18.70 24.35 8.54
C GLY A 651 20.05 24.12 7.87
N ASP A 652 20.30 22.93 7.29
CA ASP A 652 21.53 22.63 6.57
C ASP A 652 21.62 23.43 5.25
N GLU A 653 22.55 24.38 5.16
CA GLU A 653 22.77 25.25 4.00
C GLU A 653 23.04 24.48 2.68
N SER A 654 23.46 23.22 2.76
CA SER A 654 23.62 22.38 1.58
C SER A 654 22.27 21.97 0.95
N VAL A 655 21.14 22.14 1.64
CA VAL A 655 19.77 21.91 1.14
C VAL A 655 18.95 23.21 1.15
N SER A 656 18.25 23.49 0.05
CA SER A 656 17.32 24.61 -0.05
C SER A 656 16.03 24.16 -0.74
N VAL A 657 14.96 24.95 -0.61
CA VAL A 657 13.68 24.68 -1.29
C VAL A 657 13.87 24.59 -2.81
N GLU A 658 14.70 25.47 -3.38
CA GLU A 658 15.16 25.42 -4.78
C GLU A 658 15.82 24.09 -5.14
N LYS A 659 16.76 23.59 -4.32
CA LYS A 659 17.41 22.29 -4.55
C LYS A 659 16.41 21.13 -4.46
N LEU A 660 15.44 21.16 -3.55
CA LEU A 660 14.41 20.11 -3.47
C LEU A 660 13.43 20.15 -4.65
N ILE A 661 13.10 21.34 -5.14
CA ILE A 661 12.34 21.52 -6.39
C ILE A 661 13.11 20.94 -7.57
N ASP A 662 14.43 21.21 -7.67
CA ASP A 662 15.26 20.67 -8.74
C ASP A 662 15.43 19.14 -8.66
N VAL A 663 15.62 18.56 -7.47
CA VAL A 663 15.63 17.10 -7.27
C VAL A 663 14.28 16.49 -7.69
N SER A 664 13.16 17.14 -7.34
CA SER A 664 11.81 16.71 -7.77
C SER A 664 11.60 16.82 -9.29
N ARG A 665 12.31 17.74 -9.95
CA ARG A 665 12.30 17.94 -11.42
C ARG A 665 13.17 16.91 -12.14
N GLN A 666 14.34 16.58 -11.60
CA GLN A 666 15.26 15.58 -12.15
C GLN A 666 14.76 14.14 -11.93
N VAL A 667 14.09 13.88 -10.80
CA VAL A 667 13.63 12.56 -10.39
C VAL A 667 12.15 12.62 -10.01
N THR A 668 11.26 12.52 -11.01
CA THR A 668 9.80 12.69 -10.87
C THR A 668 9.19 11.77 -9.79
N GLN A 669 9.76 10.58 -9.58
CA GLN A 669 9.35 9.64 -8.54
C GLN A 669 9.47 10.23 -7.12
N LEU A 670 10.37 11.19 -6.89
CA LEU A 670 10.51 11.87 -5.61
C LEU A 670 9.49 12.99 -5.41
N GLN A 671 8.85 13.49 -6.46
CA GLN A 671 7.95 14.65 -6.40
C GLN A 671 6.83 14.45 -5.37
N GLN A 672 6.19 13.27 -5.33
CA GLN A 672 5.15 12.94 -4.35
C GLN A 672 5.67 12.98 -2.90
N SER A 673 6.91 12.52 -2.68
CA SER A 673 7.53 12.45 -1.34
C SER A 673 8.18 13.75 -0.86
N LEU A 674 8.51 14.67 -1.77
CA LEU A 674 9.12 15.97 -1.47
C LEU A 674 8.11 17.12 -1.46
N ALA A 675 7.02 17.02 -2.22
CA ALA A 675 6.01 18.07 -2.34
C ALA A 675 5.44 18.58 -0.99
N PRO A 676 5.03 17.73 -0.04
CA PRO A 676 4.50 18.21 1.24
C PRO A 676 5.53 19.03 2.03
N ALA A 677 6.79 18.63 2.00
CA ALA A 677 7.87 19.34 2.69
C ALA A 677 8.27 20.66 1.99
N ILE A 678 8.17 20.71 0.66
CA ILE A 678 8.35 21.95 -0.12
C ILE A 678 7.21 22.94 0.19
N ILE A 679 5.97 22.46 0.25
CA ILE A 679 4.77 23.27 0.57
C ILE A 679 4.80 23.77 2.03
N ALA A 680 5.25 22.94 2.97
CA ALA A 680 5.32 23.26 4.40
C ALA A 680 6.28 24.42 4.75
N ARG A 681 7.13 24.86 3.81
CA ARG A 681 7.95 26.09 3.96
C ARG A 681 7.16 27.39 3.79
N GLY A 682 5.92 27.30 3.29
CA GLY A 682 5.00 28.41 3.18
C GLY A 682 5.29 29.39 2.02
N SER A 683 4.48 30.43 1.94
CA SER A 683 4.46 31.39 0.84
C SER A 683 5.81 32.09 0.62
N GLN A 684 6.43 32.59 1.69
CA GLN A 684 7.59 33.48 1.60
C GLN A 684 8.83 32.83 0.97
N GLU A 685 9.17 31.59 1.33
CA GLU A 685 10.32 30.89 0.74
C GLU A 685 10.06 30.49 -0.72
N LEU A 686 8.84 29.99 -1.02
CA LEU A 686 8.44 29.66 -2.38
C LEU A 686 8.39 30.89 -3.31
N LEU A 687 7.95 32.04 -2.81
CA LEU A 687 8.00 33.33 -3.52
C LEU A 687 9.45 33.76 -3.77
N GLY A 688 10.35 33.55 -2.80
CA GLY A 688 11.78 33.76 -2.96
C GLY A 688 12.37 32.95 -4.13
N VAL A 689 12.07 31.65 -4.20
CA VAL A 689 12.50 30.79 -5.31
C VAL A 689 11.87 31.22 -6.64
N MET A 690 10.55 31.47 -6.65
CA MET A 690 9.80 31.88 -7.84
C MET A 690 10.29 33.18 -8.47
N THR A 691 10.77 34.13 -7.65
CA THR A 691 11.22 35.45 -8.12
C THR A 691 12.72 35.53 -8.38
N LYS A 692 13.56 34.72 -7.71
CA LYS A 692 15.03 34.88 -7.72
C LYS A 692 15.83 33.72 -8.29
N SER A 693 15.24 32.53 -8.47
CA SER A 693 15.95 31.39 -9.09
C SER A 693 16.45 31.73 -10.50
N THR A 694 17.56 31.13 -10.93
CA THR A 694 18.09 31.31 -12.29
C THR A 694 17.49 30.34 -13.32
N ASP A 695 16.63 29.41 -12.90
CA ASP A 695 15.99 28.42 -13.79
C ASP A 695 14.46 28.64 -13.88
N ASP A 696 13.96 28.93 -15.09
CA ASP A 696 12.53 29.19 -15.34
C ASP A 696 11.61 27.97 -15.11
N GLN A 697 12.14 26.74 -15.08
CA GLN A 697 11.37 25.55 -14.67
C GLN A 697 11.27 25.46 -13.15
N ILE A 698 12.35 25.78 -12.42
CA ILE A 698 12.31 25.88 -10.96
C ILE A 698 11.33 26.99 -10.54
N ARG A 699 11.40 28.18 -11.17
CA ARG A 699 10.43 29.27 -10.95
C ARG A 699 8.99 28.83 -11.20
N ARG A 700 8.74 28.12 -12.31
CA ARG A 700 7.42 27.57 -12.66
C ARG A 700 6.92 26.55 -11.64
N MET A 701 7.80 25.68 -11.14
CA MET A 701 7.43 24.69 -10.11
C MET A 701 7.14 25.37 -8.77
N ALA A 702 7.92 26.38 -8.36
CA ALA A 702 7.61 27.20 -7.19
C ALA A 702 6.25 27.91 -7.32
N ALA A 703 5.92 28.46 -8.50
CA ALA A 703 4.61 29.04 -8.79
C ALA A 703 3.47 28.01 -8.71
N ALA A 704 3.71 26.76 -9.11
CA ALA A 704 2.74 25.67 -8.98
C ALA A 704 2.54 25.26 -7.52
N TYR A 705 3.61 25.12 -6.73
CA TYR A 705 3.53 24.83 -5.29
C TYR A 705 2.82 25.93 -4.50
N LEU A 706 3.00 27.21 -4.87
CA LEU A 706 2.21 28.33 -4.33
C LEU A 706 0.71 28.20 -4.65
N GLY A 707 0.37 27.72 -5.85
CA GLY A 707 -1.01 27.40 -6.22
C GLY A 707 -1.61 26.30 -5.35
N THR A 708 -0.87 25.20 -5.12
CA THR A 708 -1.30 24.11 -4.23
C THR A 708 -1.47 24.57 -2.79
N LEU A 709 -0.50 25.32 -2.24
CA LEU A 709 -0.54 25.86 -0.87
C LEU A 709 -1.80 26.72 -0.64
N ALA A 710 -2.14 27.57 -1.61
CA ALA A 710 -3.32 28.44 -1.56
C ALA A 710 -4.65 27.70 -1.78
N ALA A 711 -4.63 26.50 -2.38
CA ALA A 711 -5.81 25.63 -2.47
C ALA A 711 -6.01 24.78 -1.20
N GLN A 712 -4.94 24.49 -0.46
CA GLN A 712 -4.95 23.69 0.76
C GLN A 712 -5.20 24.50 2.04
N THR A 713 -5.02 25.83 2.02
CA THR A 713 -5.03 26.67 3.23
C THR A 713 -5.74 28.01 3.01
N ASP A 714 -6.47 28.49 4.02
CA ASP A 714 -6.99 29.87 4.11
C ASP A 714 -5.87 30.91 4.35
N SER A 715 -4.63 30.61 3.95
CA SER A 715 -3.45 31.44 4.23
C SER A 715 -3.30 32.57 3.21
N ASN A 716 -2.57 33.61 3.60
CA ASN A 716 -2.53 34.88 2.88
C ASN A 716 -1.65 34.87 1.61
N VAL A 717 -1.52 33.73 0.92
CA VAL A 717 -0.67 33.54 -0.27
C VAL A 717 -0.96 34.60 -1.34
N ALA A 718 -2.24 34.95 -1.56
CA ALA A 718 -2.62 36.02 -2.48
C ALA A 718 -2.02 37.38 -2.08
N ARG A 719 -2.08 37.75 -0.79
CA ARG A 719 -1.47 39.01 -0.28
C ARG A 719 0.05 38.98 -0.33
N ASP A 720 0.65 37.82 -0.13
CA ASP A 720 2.10 37.66 -0.19
C ASP A 720 2.61 37.74 -1.63
N ILE A 721 1.87 37.20 -2.61
CA ILE A 721 2.12 37.40 -4.06
C ILE A 721 1.97 38.87 -4.42
N ILE A 722 0.92 39.55 -3.95
CA ILE A 722 0.73 41.00 -4.15
C ILE A 722 1.92 41.77 -3.59
N ARG A 723 2.35 41.50 -2.35
CA ARG A 723 3.53 42.14 -1.74
C ARG A 723 4.82 41.84 -2.51
N ALA A 724 5.00 40.62 -3.01
CA ALA A 724 6.18 40.24 -3.80
C ALA A 724 6.24 40.93 -5.17
N TYR A 725 5.10 41.39 -5.69
CA TYR A 725 5.01 42.19 -6.92
C TYR A 725 4.62 43.65 -6.68
N GLN A 726 4.64 44.13 -5.44
CA GLN A 726 4.27 45.50 -5.09
C GLN A 726 5.15 46.49 -5.86
N PHE A 727 4.53 47.52 -6.43
CA PHE A 727 5.26 48.55 -7.16
C PHE A 727 6.08 49.43 -6.20
N ASP A 728 7.29 49.78 -6.62
CA ASP A 728 8.22 50.64 -5.90
C ASP A 728 8.80 51.65 -6.90
N PRO A 729 8.51 52.97 -6.76
CA PRO A 729 9.01 53.98 -7.68
C PRO A 729 10.52 54.25 -7.55
N GLU A 730 11.18 53.82 -6.45
CA GLU A 730 12.64 53.92 -6.28
C GLU A 730 13.41 52.68 -6.78
N ALA A 731 12.69 51.65 -7.24
CA ALA A 731 13.28 50.39 -7.69
C ALA A 731 14.17 50.56 -8.93
N LYS A 732 15.25 49.76 -8.97
CA LYS A 732 16.24 49.74 -10.05
C LYS A 732 16.04 48.60 -11.06
N SER A 733 15.09 47.70 -10.78
CA SER A 733 14.81 46.48 -11.55
C SER A 733 13.48 45.88 -11.10
N VAL A 734 12.78 45.18 -12.00
CA VAL A 734 11.57 44.42 -11.67
C VAL A 734 11.85 43.32 -10.62
N PRO A 735 10.88 42.97 -9.73
CA PRO A 735 11.07 41.97 -8.67
C PRO A 735 11.50 40.57 -9.12
N TRP A 736 11.28 40.22 -10.39
CA TRP A 736 11.59 38.91 -10.98
C TRP A 736 12.82 38.94 -11.91
N ALA A 737 13.68 39.97 -11.82
CA ALA A 737 14.84 40.14 -12.69
C ALA A 737 15.72 38.87 -12.78
N GLY A 738 16.33 38.66 -13.95
CA GLY A 738 17.15 37.48 -14.23
C GLY A 738 16.39 36.22 -14.66
N GLY A 739 15.06 36.28 -14.83
CA GLY A 739 14.26 35.18 -15.37
C GLY A 739 12.84 35.60 -15.76
N ALA A 740 11.93 34.65 -15.92
CA ALA A 740 10.55 34.90 -16.29
C ALA A 740 9.66 35.31 -15.09
N LEU A 741 8.65 36.14 -15.38
CA LEU A 741 7.53 36.45 -14.49
C LEU A 741 6.52 35.29 -14.49
N PHE A 742 6.19 34.79 -13.30
CA PHE A 742 5.11 33.84 -13.07
C PHE A 742 4.10 34.38 -12.05
N VAL A 743 2.85 34.52 -12.45
CA VAL A 743 1.72 34.69 -11.51
C VAL A 743 1.13 33.32 -11.18
N PRO A 744 1.11 32.89 -9.90
CA PRO A 744 0.48 31.63 -9.49
C PRO A 744 -1.00 31.53 -9.88
N GLY A 745 -1.42 30.34 -10.28
CA GLY A 745 -2.81 30.05 -10.65
C GLY A 745 -3.70 29.89 -9.43
N LEU A 746 -4.26 30.99 -8.93
CA LEU A 746 -5.16 31.00 -7.78
C LEU A 746 -6.63 31.18 -8.18
N ALA A 747 -7.54 30.76 -7.29
CA ALA A 747 -8.92 31.22 -7.27
C ALA A 747 -8.99 32.66 -6.72
N TRP A 748 -8.54 33.63 -7.52
CA TRP A 748 -8.43 35.03 -7.11
C TRP A 748 -9.79 35.66 -6.80
N GLU A 749 -9.91 36.27 -5.60
CA GLU A 749 -10.99 37.21 -5.28
C GLU A 749 -10.82 38.54 -6.03
N GLN A 750 -11.91 39.30 -6.20
CA GLN A 750 -11.94 40.49 -7.05
C GLN A 750 -10.99 41.61 -6.62
N GLU A 751 -10.97 41.98 -5.34
CA GLU A 751 -10.10 43.07 -4.86
C GLU A 751 -8.61 42.67 -4.86
N PRO A 752 -8.19 41.49 -4.34
CA PRO A 752 -6.81 41.00 -4.52
C PRO A 752 -6.38 40.87 -5.98
N ALA A 753 -7.28 40.44 -6.89
CA ALA A 753 -6.99 40.41 -8.32
C ALA A 753 -6.72 41.82 -8.88
N ARG A 754 -7.52 42.81 -8.47
CA ARG A 754 -7.36 44.21 -8.88
C ARG A 754 -6.07 44.81 -8.35
N GLU A 755 -5.73 44.54 -7.09
CA GLU A 755 -4.50 45.02 -6.46
C GLU A 755 -3.25 44.43 -7.16
N LEU A 756 -3.23 43.13 -7.45
CA LEU A 756 -2.13 42.53 -8.23
C LEU A 756 -2.03 43.14 -9.64
N VAL A 757 -3.15 43.31 -10.33
CA VAL A 757 -3.16 43.86 -11.70
C VAL A 757 -2.73 45.32 -11.73
N ALA A 758 -3.14 46.13 -10.75
CA ALA A 758 -2.66 47.51 -10.60
C ALA A 758 -1.14 47.57 -10.47
N ASN A 759 -0.57 46.76 -9.58
CA ASN A 759 0.88 46.69 -9.38
C ASN A 759 1.61 46.21 -10.65
N LEU A 760 1.12 45.17 -11.32
CA LEU A 760 1.71 44.69 -12.59
C LEU A 760 1.61 45.72 -13.73
N LEU A 761 0.55 46.54 -13.76
CA LEU A 761 0.41 47.63 -14.74
C LEU A 761 1.30 48.83 -14.42
N ALA A 762 1.51 49.16 -13.14
CA ALA A 762 2.52 50.12 -12.73
C ALA A 762 3.93 49.66 -13.15
N TRP A 763 4.26 48.37 -12.98
CA TRP A 763 5.49 47.79 -13.55
C TRP A 763 5.51 47.86 -15.08
N HIS A 764 4.40 47.65 -15.79
CA HIS A 764 4.36 47.76 -17.25
C HIS A 764 4.66 49.18 -17.74
N LEU A 765 4.16 50.20 -17.05
CA LEU A 765 4.44 51.62 -17.29
C LEU A 765 5.89 51.98 -16.94
N TRP A 766 6.41 51.47 -15.83
CA TRP A 766 7.81 51.68 -15.44
C TRP A 766 8.77 51.05 -16.46
N CYS A 767 8.49 49.83 -16.93
CA CYS A 767 9.25 49.19 -18.00
C CYS A 767 9.19 49.97 -19.33
N ASP A 768 8.06 50.59 -19.66
CA ASP A 768 7.87 51.43 -20.86
C ASP A 768 8.70 52.72 -20.85
N ARG A 769 9.10 53.19 -19.67
CA ARG A 769 9.93 54.37 -19.46
C ARG A 769 11.42 54.07 -19.38
N ASN A 770 11.77 52.78 -19.25
CA ASN A 770 13.14 52.28 -19.15
C ASN A 770 13.52 51.37 -20.34
N ASP A 771 12.75 51.41 -21.44
CA ASP A 771 12.91 50.60 -22.66
C ASP A 771 12.91 49.05 -22.44
N MET A 772 12.36 48.59 -21.32
CA MET A 772 12.36 47.18 -20.86
C MET A 772 11.28 46.34 -21.56
N SER A 773 11.42 46.23 -22.88
CA SER A 773 10.43 45.58 -23.77
C SER A 773 10.31 44.06 -23.58
N ALA A 774 11.27 43.38 -22.94
CA ALA A 774 11.14 41.96 -22.62
C ALA A 774 10.18 41.76 -21.43
N GLU A 775 10.34 42.58 -20.41
CA GLU A 775 9.56 42.59 -19.16
C GLU A 775 8.13 43.04 -19.42
N GLN A 776 7.90 44.07 -20.27
CA GLN A 776 6.56 44.40 -20.78
C GLN A 776 5.85 43.18 -21.38
N ARG A 777 6.54 42.41 -22.24
CA ARG A 777 5.98 41.19 -22.86
C ARG A 777 5.71 40.10 -21.83
N GLN A 778 6.57 39.94 -20.82
CA GLN A 778 6.34 39.02 -19.69
C GLN A 778 5.10 39.41 -18.88
N ILE A 779 4.91 40.70 -18.59
CA ILE A 779 3.73 41.24 -17.90
C ILE A 779 2.48 41.00 -18.74
N HIS A 780 2.43 41.49 -19.99
CA HIS A 780 1.32 41.26 -20.93
C HIS A 780 0.93 39.76 -21.00
N ASN A 781 1.92 38.86 -21.06
CA ASN A 781 1.67 37.41 -21.10
C ASN A 781 0.98 36.85 -19.85
N ASN A 782 1.19 37.46 -18.67
CA ASN A 782 0.54 37.09 -17.42
C ASN A 782 -0.84 37.79 -17.28
N ILE A 783 -0.92 39.11 -17.44
CA ILE A 783 -2.18 39.86 -17.22
C ILE A 783 -3.24 39.61 -18.31
N ARG A 784 -2.89 39.04 -19.46
CA ARG A 784 -3.89 38.54 -20.43
C ARG A 784 -4.58 37.23 -20.01
N SER A 785 -4.19 36.62 -18.89
CA SER A 785 -4.77 35.37 -18.38
C SER A 785 -6.27 35.52 -18.10
N LEU A 786 -7.09 34.65 -18.71
CA LEU A 786 -8.55 34.69 -18.57
C LEU A 786 -9.03 34.55 -17.13
N GLY A 787 -8.29 33.82 -16.27
CA GLY A 787 -8.64 33.69 -14.85
C GLY A 787 -8.48 35.01 -14.10
N LEU A 788 -7.31 35.65 -14.24
CA LEU A 788 -7.00 36.93 -13.58
C LEU A 788 -7.86 38.08 -14.12
N ALA A 789 -8.04 38.15 -15.44
CA ALA A 789 -8.89 39.14 -16.10
C ALA A 789 -10.34 39.06 -15.63
N ARG A 790 -10.89 37.84 -15.53
CA ARG A 790 -12.26 37.59 -15.05
C ARG A 790 -12.44 37.92 -13.56
N ALA A 791 -11.42 37.69 -12.72
CA ALA A 791 -11.45 38.04 -11.31
C ALA A 791 -11.40 39.56 -11.11
N ALA A 792 -10.44 40.25 -11.73
CA ALA A 792 -10.29 41.71 -11.62
C ALA A 792 -11.42 42.50 -12.32
N GLY A 793 -11.99 41.95 -13.40
CA GLY A 793 -13.15 42.48 -14.09
C GLY A 793 -12.87 43.25 -15.39
N TYR A 794 -11.77 42.98 -16.10
CA TYR A 794 -11.48 43.57 -17.42
C TYR A 794 -11.56 42.55 -18.57
N GLU A 795 -11.80 43.05 -19.78
CA GLU A 795 -11.62 42.28 -21.01
C GLU A 795 -10.18 42.41 -21.52
N SER A 796 -9.56 41.28 -21.86
CA SER A 796 -8.17 41.26 -22.35
C SER A 796 -8.08 41.76 -23.80
N PRO A 797 -7.11 42.63 -24.16
CA PRO A 797 -6.93 43.14 -25.53
C PRO A 797 -6.44 42.07 -26.53
N GLY A 798 -6.27 40.81 -26.08
CA GLY A 798 -6.06 39.65 -26.94
C GLY A 798 -4.62 39.10 -26.93
N PHE A 799 -4.31 38.25 -27.91
CA PHE A 799 -3.04 37.52 -27.98
C PHE A 799 -1.89 38.29 -28.65
N ARG A 800 -2.17 39.42 -29.31
CA ARG A 800 -1.14 40.31 -29.83
C ARG A 800 -0.58 41.14 -28.68
N VAL A 801 0.72 41.41 -28.68
CA VAL A 801 1.36 42.28 -27.69
C VAL A 801 0.68 43.64 -27.73
N ALA A 802 0.06 44.02 -26.62
CA ALA A 802 -0.54 45.33 -26.40
C ALA A 802 0.48 46.25 -25.73
N ASP A 803 0.51 47.52 -26.13
CA ASP A 803 1.33 48.53 -25.49
C ASP A 803 0.73 49.01 -24.16
N THR A 804 1.51 49.78 -23.40
CA THR A 804 1.08 50.35 -22.12
C THR A 804 -0.16 51.23 -22.27
N VAL A 805 -0.27 52.00 -23.36
CA VAL A 805 -1.42 52.89 -23.61
C VAL A 805 -2.70 52.09 -23.78
N THR A 806 -2.65 50.96 -24.50
CA THR A 806 -3.75 50.01 -24.64
C THR A 806 -4.12 49.37 -23.30
N TRP A 807 -3.13 48.92 -22.53
CA TRP A 807 -3.37 48.30 -21.22
C TRP A 807 -3.94 49.27 -20.18
N LEU A 808 -3.39 50.48 -20.07
CA LEU A 808 -3.89 51.51 -19.16
C LEU A 808 -5.29 52.01 -19.56
N LYS A 809 -5.63 52.01 -20.86
CA LYS A 809 -7.01 52.24 -21.32
C LYS A 809 -7.97 51.16 -20.81
N VAL A 810 -7.63 49.88 -20.99
CA VAL A 810 -8.41 48.75 -20.47
C VAL A 810 -8.58 48.84 -18.94
N TRP A 811 -7.52 49.25 -18.23
CA TRP A 811 -7.55 49.39 -16.78
C TRP A 811 -8.42 50.56 -16.30
N ARG A 812 -8.29 51.73 -16.92
CA ARG A 812 -9.14 52.91 -16.68
C ARG A 812 -10.62 52.60 -16.82
N ASP A 813 -10.98 51.73 -17.76
CA ASP A 813 -12.36 51.34 -18.01
C ASP A 813 -12.92 50.39 -16.92
N VAL A 814 -12.06 49.92 -15.98
CA VAL A 814 -12.43 49.21 -14.73
C VAL A 814 -12.32 50.09 -13.48
N VAL A 815 -11.21 50.81 -13.28
CA VAL A 815 -10.95 51.57 -12.03
C VAL A 815 -11.33 53.06 -12.09
N GLY A 816 -11.73 53.56 -13.26
CA GLY A 816 -12.04 54.97 -13.49
C GLY A 816 -10.80 55.84 -13.77
N ARG A 817 -11.05 57.10 -14.16
CA ARG A 817 -10.00 58.06 -14.53
C ARG A 817 -9.13 58.49 -13.36
N ASP A 818 -9.70 58.63 -12.17
CA ASP A 818 -8.98 59.21 -11.03
C ASP A 818 -7.97 58.21 -10.43
N GLN A 819 -8.31 56.92 -10.40
CA GLN A 819 -7.35 55.86 -10.04
C GLN A 819 -6.22 55.73 -11.08
N LEU A 820 -6.51 55.87 -12.37
CA LEU A 820 -5.45 55.95 -13.39
C LEU A 820 -4.58 57.21 -13.18
N ARG A 821 -5.19 58.38 -12.88
CA ARG A 821 -4.44 59.62 -12.63
C ARG A 821 -3.48 59.45 -11.45
N LEU A 822 -3.89 58.79 -10.37
CA LEU A 822 -3.02 58.48 -9.23
C LEU A 822 -1.81 57.63 -9.65
N MET A 823 -2.01 56.55 -10.42
CA MET A 823 -0.91 55.71 -10.94
C MET A 823 0.06 56.49 -11.85
N LEU A 824 -0.45 57.41 -12.67
CA LEU A 824 0.38 58.28 -13.51
C LEU A 824 1.12 59.36 -12.69
N GLN A 825 0.53 59.85 -11.60
CA GLN A 825 1.13 60.83 -10.69
C GLN A 825 2.23 60.22 -9.82
N GLU A 826 2.01 59.02 -9.27
CA GLU A 826 3.01 58.23 -8.51
C GLU A 826 4.30 58.02 -9.32
N GLN A 827 4.17 57.87 -10.63
CA GLN A 827 5.29 57.72 -11.56
C GLN A 827 5.81 59.04 -12.17
N GLY A 828 5.15 60.17 -11.92
CA GLY A 828 5.54 61.49 -12.44
C GLY A 828 5.32 61.66 -13.96
N VAL A 829 4.33 60.99 -14.54
CA VAL A 829 4.02 61.00 -15.99
C VAL A 829 2.57 61.36 -16.32
N ALA A 830 1.83 61.96 -15.38
CA ALA A 830 0.48 62.46 -15.63
C ALA A 830 0.42 63.52 -16.76
N GLU A 831 1.46 64.35 -16.86
CA GLU A 831 1.60 65.43 -17.87
C GLU A 831 2.27 64.97 -19.18
N ASP A 832 2.73 63.71 -19.27
CA ASP A 832 3.36 63.18 -20.48
C ASP A 832 2.29 62.91 -21.54
N ALA A 833 2.39 63.57 -22.69
CA ALA A 833 1.45 63.49 -23.80
C ALA A 833 1.18 62.05 -24.29
N LYS A 834 2.11 61.10 -24.08
CA LYS A 834 1.91 59.66 -24.39
C LYS A 834 0.83 59.01 -23.52
N TYR A 835 0.65 59.46 -22.28
CA TYR A 835 -0.27 58.85 -21.30
C TYR A 835 -1.42 59.79 -20.90
N ALA A 836 -1.21 61.12 -20.89
CA ALA A 836 -2.23 62.14 -20.56
C ALA A 836 -3.51 62.00 -21.42
N VAL A 837 -3.37 61.60 -22.68
CA VAL A 837 -4.47 61.30 -23.62
C VAL A 837 -5.49 60.28 -23.08
N LEU A 838 -5.10 59.43 -22.12
CA LEU A 838 -6.00 58.46 -21.47
C LEU A 838 -6.93 59.11 -20.44
N LEU A 839 -6.48 60.20 -19.81
CA LEU A 839 -7.27 61.01 -18.87
C LEU A 839 -8.30 61.88 -19.58
N GLY A 840 -8.02 62.24 -20.85
CA GLY A 840 -8.97 62.91 -21.74
C GLY A 840 -9.23 64.37 -21.38
N GLU A 841 -8.14 65.13 -21.34
CA GLU A 841 -8.05 66.58 -21.16
C GLU A 841 -7.64 67.25 -22.49
#